data_AF-A0A3N5TX31-F1
#
_entry.id   AF-A0A3N5TX31-F1
#
_cell.length_a   1.000
_cell.length_b   1.000
_cell.length_c   1.000
_cell.angle_alpha   90.00
_cell.angle_beta   90.00
_cell.angle_gamma   90.00
#
_symmetry.space_group_name_H-M   'P 1'
#
loop_
_entity.id
_entity.type
_entity.pdbx_description
1 polymer ?
#
loop_
_entity_poly.entity_id
_entity_poly.type
_entity_poly.pdbx_seq_one_letter_code
_entity_poly.pdbx_strand_id
1 'polypeptide(L)'
;MLVIPEKIKEISNIKLSPLDLLPQAELREKIVALILQGVPENAHPSARAHLHDLRRKLLEPHLDGVEVVVFGGGTGLSNIIGGDSRLASWTSKPFSGLKEIFPQTRSIVCITDNGGSTGELLKDLPLMAIGDMRHVLLSSTQRANLQKKYNVTGEEAKGVATQLAAIFNWRYNGPLTRGKLEQNGISEKIRLLPNSLQNYLLFLIDYLFSDRRLRETLQRPHCFGNLLTVAAIYRETEAEDDNFTLAANPDRLHEAVQKGLHTLGVVLGAANRAVRPCTSTPAQLRIRYTNGVEIVGEHKLSRASRGFPVESVSVDYFAEVQVYAGVLTDIARADIVIFAPGSLYSSIIPVFHVPGLADAVRSNQHALKVLVSNLWVQSGETDLSIIDPERKFHVSDMIRAYEKNIPGGTKGLFNEVICISLQDIPASVLQRYAVEGKIPIYLDRQVLSKEGYLPIECGIYSRMALAERGVIQHDPDTLAAAIQALYAARNCFTGDVRPESISRSFRLSTSQGKRSPLLPCQRYLELSRKIQKLRIAAGETDNEVETQNLRERLKEILWDHPLIPLDHLDYCRGVHLVDREHWHRDQQWDNVFSFYDPEDGLIKIRSDQLESDKRLEVAFLIAFGESLLGNYAAKKVMDQVD
;
A
#
# COMPACT_ATOMS: atom_id res chain seq x y z
N MET A 1 6.41 -36.94 58.16
CA MET A 1 7.79 -36.67 57.67
C MET A 1 8.18 -37.43 56.39
N LEU A 2 7.37 -38.35 55.86
CA LEU A 2 7.71 -39.13 54.64
C LEU A 2 7.42 -38.43 53.29
N VAL A 3 6.76 -37.27 53.29
CA VAL A 3 6.26 -36.64 52.06
C VAL A 3 7.37 -35.96 51.23
N ILE A 4 8.43 -35.45 51.88
CA ILE A 4 9.47 -34.66 51.19
C ILE A 4 10.34 -35.53 50.26
N PRO A 5 10.91 -36.69 50.71
CA PRO A 5 11.74 -37.53 49.84
C PRO A 5 10.98 -38.10 48.65
N GLU A 6 9.70 -38.47 48.83
CA GLU A 6 8.83 -38.93 47.74
C GLU A 6 8.58 -37.83 46.72
N LYS A 7 8.30 -36.60 47.19
CA LYS A 7 8.12 -35.45 46.30
C LYS A 7 9.39 -35.07 45.55
N ILE A 8 10.56 -35.16 46.18
CA ILE A 8 11.86 -34.96 45.50
C ILE A 8 12.05 -36.02 44.40
N LYS A 9 11.76 -37.29 44.68
CA LYS A 9 11.87 -38.37 43.69
C LYS A 9 10.91 -38.19 42.51
N GLU A 10 9.69 -37.71 42.77
CA GLU A 10 8.73 -37.36 41.73
C GLU A 10 9.27 -36.25 40.81
N ILE A 11 9.83 -35.18 41.38
CA ILE A 11 10.42 -34.07 40.61
C ILE A 11 11.66 -34.52 39.84
N SER A 12 12.54 -35.34 40.43
CA SER A 12 13.75 -35.85 39.77
C SER A 12 13.46 -36.79 38.59
N ASN A 13 12.24 -37.33 38.48
CA ASN A 13 11.83 -38.16 37.35
C ASN A 13 11.35 -37.35 36.15
N ILE A 14 11.15 -36.02 36.28
CA ILE A 14 10.76 -35.15 35.17
C ILE A 14 11.94 -35.06 34.19
N LYS A 15 11.75 -35.59 32.98
CA LYS A 15 12.73 -35.49 31.89
C LYS A 15 12.48 -34.22 31.09
N LEU A 16 13.41 -33.27 31.16
CA LEU A 16 13.40 -32.06 30.35
C LEU A 16 14.31 -32.25 29.14
N SER A 17 13.84 -31.82 27.97
CA SER A 17 14.66 -31.68 26.77
C SER A 17 15.41 -30.35 26.79
N PRO A 18 16.52 -30.21 26.03
CA PRO A 18 17.17 -28.91 25.83
C PRO A 18 16.23 -27.81 25.30
N LEU A 19 15.16 -28.17 24.58
CA LEU A 19 14.15 -27.21 24.09
C LEU A 19 13.26 -26.67 25.21
N ASP A 20 13.14 -27.36 26.35
CA ASP A 20 12.36 -26.90 27.50
C ASP A 20 13.10 -25.81 28.30
N LEU A 21 14.37 -25.55 27.97
CA LEU A 21 15.16 -24.44 28.52
C LEU A 21 14.95 -23.13 27.75
N LEU A 22 14.26 -23.17 26.61
CA LEU A 22 13.88 -21.97 25.88
C LEU A 22 12.58 -21.40 26.47
N PRO A 23 12.49 -20.07 26.68
CA PRO A 23 11.38 -19.47 27.42
C PRO A 23 10.05 -19.50 26.68
N GLN A 24 10.06 -19.67 25.36
CA GLN A 24 8.85 -19.75 24.54
C GLN A 24 8.13 -21.09 24.78
N ALA A 25 6.80 -21.08 24.71
CA ALA A 25 6.01 -22.29 24.92
C ALA A 25 5.99 -23.19 23.68
N GLU A 26 5.71 -22.60 22.52
CA GLU A 26 5.47 -23.31 21.28
C GLU A 26 6.77 -23.61 20.52
N LEU A 27 6.83 -24.77 19.85
CA LEU A 27 8.04 -25.18 19.11
C LEU A 27 8.46 -24.15 18.04
N ARG A 28 7.49 -23.59 17.29
CA ARG A 28 7.79 -22.57 16.26
C ARG A 28 8.49 -21.36 16.86
N GLU A 29 8.00 -20.86 17.99
CA GLU A 29 8.57 -19.70 18.68
C GLU A 29 9.93 -20.02 19.30
N LYS A 30 10.10 -21.23 19.88
CA LYS A 30 11.40 -21.72 20.35
C LYS A 30 12.44 -21.72 19.24
N ILE A 31 12.08 -22.20 18.05
CA ILE A 31 12.96 -22.26 16.88
C ILE A 31 13.30 -20.86 16.37
N VAL A 32 12.30 -19.98 16.25
CA VAL A 32 12.52 -18.57 15.86
C VAL A 32 13.39 -17.85 16.88
N ALA A 33 13.11 -17.97 18.17
CA ALA A 33 13.88 -17.35 19.24
C ALA A 33 15.33 -17.85 19.26
N LEU A 34 15.57 -19.14 19.03
CA LEU A 34 16.93 -19.70 18.95
C LEU A 34 17.76 -19.04 17.83
N ILE A 35 17.14 -18.69 16.71
CA ILE A 35 17.81 -18.01 15.59
C ILE A 35 18.06 -16.54 15.93
N LEU A 36 17.02 -15.83 16.40
CA LEU A 36 17.06 -14.38 16.66
C LEU A 36 17.87 -14.00 17.90
N GLN A 37 17.68 -14.71 19.01
CA GLN A 37 18.27 -14.40 20.32
C GLN A 37 19.52 -15.24 20.62
N GLY A 38 19.69 -16.38 19.94
CA GLY A 38 20.80 -17.29 20.18
C GLY A 38 20.53 -18.31 21.30
N VAL A 39 21.59 -19.00 21.74
CA VAL A 39 21.51 -20.01 22.79
C VAL A 39 21.61 -19.33 24.16
N PRO A 40 20.72 -19.61 25.13
CA PRO A 40 20.81 -19.02 26.46
C PRO A 40 22.14 -19.35 27.16
N GLU A 41 22.84 -18.32 27.64
CA GLU A 41 24.17 -18.48 28.28
C GLU A 41 24.11 -19.29 29.57
N ASN A 42 23.00 -19.15 30.32
CA ASN A 42 22.76 -19.78 31.61
C ASN A 42 22.30 -21.25 31.52
N ALA A 43 22.13 -21.79 30.31
CA ALA A 43 21.76 -23.20 30.14
C ALA A 43 22.91 -24.15 30.46
N HIS A 44 22.59 -25.36 30.93
CA HIS A 44 23.58 -26.39 31.24
C HIS A 44 24.48 -26.70 30.02
N PRO A 45 25.81 -26.93 30.18
CA PRO A 45 26.75 -27.06 29.05
C PRO A 45 26.35 -28.10 27.99
N SER A 46 25.83 -29.26 28.41
CA SER A 46 25.36 -30.30 27.48
C SER A 46 24.15 -29.84 26.66
N ALA A 47 23.18 -29.14 27.26
CA ALA A 47 22.03 -28.61 26.55
C ALA A 47 22.44 -27.49 25.57
N ARG A 48 23.38 -26.62 25.99
CA ARG A 48 23.96 -25.59 25.10
C ARG A 48 24.59 -26.18 23.86
N ALA A 49 25.37 -27.26 23.99
CA ALA A 49 26.00 -27.91 22.83
C ALA A 49 24.96 -28.38 21.80
N HIS A 50 23.87 -29.02 22.26
CA HIS A 50 22.78 -29.45 21.38
C HIS A 50 22.05 -28.26 20.73
N LEU A 51 21.76 -27.20 21.48
CA LEU A 51 21.09 -26.01 20.96
C LEU A 51 21.96 -25.25 19.95
N HIS A 52 23.28 -25.18 20.17
CA HIS A 52 24.23 -24.62 19.21
C HIS A 52 24.26 -25.43 17.91
N ASP A 53 24.31 -26.77 18.00
CA ASP A 53 24.27 -27.63 16.81
C ASP A 53 22.96 -27.48 16.04
N LEU A 54 21.81 -27.43 16.74
CA LEU A 54 20.51 -27.19 16.12
C LEU A 54 20.47 -25.83 15.42
N ARG A 55 20.89 -24.76 16.09
CA ARG A 55 20.94 -23.41 15.52
C ARG A 55 21.81 -23.37 14.26
N ARG A 56 22.99 -24.01 14.30
CA ARG A 56 23.89 -24.11 13.15
C ARG A 56 23.20 -24.82 11.98
N LYS A 57 22.56 -25.96 12.22
CA LYS A 57 21.83 -26.73 11.19
C LYS A 57 20.64 -25.98 10.60
N LEU A 58 19.98 -25.12 11.37
CA LEU A 58 18.89 -24.27 10.88
C LEU A 58 19.38 -23.13 9.98
N LEU A 59 20.64 -22.67 10.16
CA LEU A 59 21.29 -21.63 9.35
C LEU A 59 22.10 -22.17 8.17
N GLU A 60 22.39 -23.47 8.16
CA GLU A 60 23.19 -24.16 7.13
C GLU A 60 22.57 -24.28 5.72
N PRO A 61 21.23 -24.36 5.53
CA PRO A 61 20.65 -24.53 4.21
C PRO A 61 21.04 -23.39 3.25
N HIS A 62 21.43 -23.76 2.03
CA HIS A 62 21.60 -22.79 0.94
C HIS A 62 20.21 -22.45 0.40
N LEU A 63 19.81 -21.18 0.53
CA LEU A 63 18.45 -20.73 0.21
C LEU A 63 18.36 -20.01 -1.14
N ASP A 64 19.45 -20.00 -1.93
CA ASP A 64 19.55 -19.36 -3.24
C ASP A 64 18.52 -19.87 -4.26
N GLY A 65 18.09 -21.11 -4.11
CA GLY A 65 17.09 -21.76 -4.97
C GLY A 65 15.65 -21.69 -4.45
N VAL A 66 15.43 -21.17 -3.25
CA VAL A 66 14.11 -21.13 -2.61
C VAL A 66 13.29 -19.98 -3.19
N GLU A 67 12.14 -20.30 -3.78
CA GLU A 67 11.27 -19.31 -4.43
C GLU A 67 10.30 -18.70 -3.41
N VAL A 68 10.39 -17.38 -3.23
CA VAL A 68 9.55 -16.65 -2.27
C VAL A 68 8.64 -15.70 -3.03
N VAL A 69 7.33 -15.77 -2.76
CA VAL A 69 6.34 -14.82 -3.27
C VAL A 69 5.80 -13.98 -2.12
N VAL A 70 5.86 -12.66 -2.27
CA VAL A 70 5.40 -11.70 -1.26
C VAL A 70 4.30 -10.83 -1.83
N PHE A 71 3.14 -10.80 -1.19
CA PHE A 71 2.02 -9.94 -1.56
C PHE A 71 2.00 -8.69 -0.68
N GLY A 72 1.71 -7.52 -1.24
CA GLY A 72 1.53 -6.31 -0.46
C GLY A 72 1.51 -5.02 -1.25
N GLY A 73 1.69 -3.93 -0.52
CA GLY A 73 1.79 -2.57 -1.04
C GLY A 73 2.53 -1.70 -0.04
N GLY A 74 2.73 -0.44 -0.43
CA GLY A 74 3.31 0.59 0.39
C GLY A 74 4.69 0.28 0.96
N THR A 75 4.91 0.87 2.12
CA THR A 75 6.22 0.92 2.77
C THR A 75 6.54 -0.38 3.50
N GLY A 76 5.53 -1.05 4.04
CA GLY A 76 5.66 -2.31 4.76
C GLY A 76 6.23 -3.42 3.88
N LEU A 77 5.73 -3.56 2.65
CA LEU A 77 6.29 -4.48 1.66
C LEU A 77 7.76 -4.16 1.36
N SER A 78 8.07 -2.93 0.92
CA SER A 78 9.46 -2.55 0.60
C SER A 78 10.41 -2.73 1.79
N ASN A 79 9.92 -2.45 3.00
CA ASN A 79 10.73 -2.56 4.21
C ASN A 79 11.14 -4.00 4.49
N ILE A 80 10.24 -4.98 4.34
CA ILE A 80 10.58 -6.39 4.60
C ILE A 80 11.41 -7.02 3.47
N ILE A 81 11.26 -6.53 2.23
CA ILE A 81 12.03 -7.02 1.08
C ILE A 81 13.50 -6.64 1.19
N GLY A 82 13.79 -5.38 1.52
CA GLY A 82 15.16 -4.93 1.74
C GLY A 82 15.31 -3.53 2.29
N GLY A 83 14.35 -3.08 3.09
CA GLY A 83 14.34 -1.77 3.74
C GLY A 83 13.71 -0.64 2.92
N ASP A 84 13.29 0.42 3.61
CA ASP A 84 12.70 1.62 2.99
C ASP A 84 13.80 2.57 2.46
N SER A 85 14.00 2.55 1.15
CA SER A 85 15.00 3.36 0.43
C SER A 85 14.85 4.88 0.57
N ARG A 86 13.73 5.38 1.10
CA ARG A 86 13.56 6.81 1.39
C ARG A 86 14.30 7.26 2.64
N LEU A 87 14.66 6.32 3.51
CA LEU A 87 15.30 6.62 4.78
C LEU A 87 16.80 6.83 4.58
N ALA A 88 17.35 7.87 5.22
CA ALA A 88 18.80 8.13 5.19
C ALA A 88 19.60 6.91 5.68
N SER A 89 19.16 6.25 6.75
CA SER A 89 19.83 5.06 7.30
C SER A 89 19.79 3.84 6.38
N TRP A 90 18.90 3.77 5.39
CA TRP A 90 18.89 2.68 4.40
C TRP A 90 20.20 2.59 3.62
N THR A 91 20.77 3.75 3.27
CA THR A 91 22.04 3.84 2.54
C THR A 91 23.23 3.23 3.30
N SER A 92 23.14 3.10 4.63
CA SER A 92 24.17 2.44 5.43
C SER A 92 24.20 0.92 5.21
N LYS A 93 23.02 0.31 4.99
CA LYS A 93 22.82 -1.13 4.80
C LYS A 93 21.71 -1.41 3.76
N PRO A 94 21.93 -1.09 2.47
CA PRO A 94 20.89 -1.21 1.43
C PRO A 94 20.63 -2.67 1.00
N PHE A 95 21.51 -3.59 1.41
CA PHE A 95 21.45 -5.02 1.15
C PHE A 95 21.08 -5.72 2.47
N SER A 96 19.77 -5.81 2.71
CA SER A 96 19.18 -6.40 3.92
C SER A 96 17.85 -7.10 3.57
N GLY A 97 17.24 -7.78 4.53
CA GLY A 97 15.88 -8.31 4.42
C GLY A 97 15.74 -9.59 3.62
N LEU A 98 14.51 -9.86 3.18
CA LEU A 98 14.16 -11.12 2.51
C LEU A 98 15.02 -11.39 1.28
N LYS A 99 15.35 -10.38 0.48
CA LYS A 99 16.14 -10.58 -0.75
C LYS A 99 17.56 -11.10 -0.50
N GLU A 100 18.14 -10.87 0.68
CA GLU A 100 19.51 -11.29 1.00
C GLU A 100 19.55 -12.73 1.48
N ILE A 101 18.52 -13.18 2.21
CA ILE A 101 18.39 -14.58 2.64
C ILE A 101 17.77 -15.44 1.53
N PHE A 102 16.84 -14.87 0.76
CA PHE A 102 16.11 -15.52 -0.32
C PHE A 102 16.26 -14.72 -1.62
N PRO A 103 17.35 -14.93 -2.39
CA PRO A 103 17.61 -14.20 -3.63
C PRO A 103 16.52 -14.29 -4.70
N GLN A 104 15.70 -15.36 -4.69
CA GLN A 104 14.55 -15.56 -5.61
C GLN A 104 13.24 -15.00 -5.05
N THR A 105 13.30 -13.89 -4.29
CA THR A 105 12.10 -13.20 -3.80
C THR A 105 11.42 -12.40 -4.91
N ARG A 106 10.11 -12.63 -5.10
CA ARG A 106 9.25 -11.95 -6.07
C ARG A 106 8.09 -11.28 -5.35
N SER A 107 7.90 -9.99 -5.61
CA SER A 107 6.88 -9.17 -4.98
C SER A 107 5.73 -8.94 -5.95
N ILE A 108 4.50 -9.20 -5.49
CA ILE A 108 3.25 -8.92 -6.18
C ILE A 108 2.61 -7.71 -5.49
N VAL A 109 2.59 -6.58 -6.20
CA VAL A 109 2.33 -5.25 -5.64
C VAL A 109 0.92 -4.77 -5.95
N CYS A 110 0.26 -4.15 -4.96
CA CYS A 110 -1.02 -3.48 -5.11
C CYS A 110 -0.96 -2.33 -6.12
N ILE A 111 -2.10 -2.04 -6.79
CA ILE A 111 -2.19 -1.06 -7.88
C ILE A 111 -3.29 0.00 -7.70
N THR A 112 -3.89 0.09 -6.51
CA THR A 112 -5.06 0.95 -6.25
C THR A 112 -4.74 2.32 -5.63
N ASP A 113 -3.46 2.61 -5.37
CA ASP A 113 -3.03 3.92 -4.85
C ASP A 113 -3.38 5.04 -5.84
N ASN A 114 -4.05 6.07 -5.36
CA ASN A 114 -4.39 7.25 -6.13
C ASN A 114 -3.90 8.56 -5.49
N GLY A 115 -2.96 8.48 -4.54
CA GLY A 115 -2.43 9.63 -3.81
C GLY A 115 -1.14 10.21 -4.39
N GLY A 116 -0.89 11.49 -4.08
CA GLY A 116 0.39 12.17 -4.33
C GLY A 116 0.87 12.06 -5.78
N SER A 117 2.14 11.70 -5.98
CA SER A 117 2.72 11.54 -7.31
C SER A 117 2.05 10.45 -8.15
N THR A 118 1.46 9.42 -7.53
CA THR A 118 0.70 8.39 -8.24
C THR A 118 -0.59 9.00 -8.78
N GLY A 119 -1.35 9.67 -7.92
CA GLY A 119 -2.59 10.36 -8.30
C GLY A 119 -2.40 11.35 -9.44
N GLU A 120 -1.33 12.15 -9.43
CA GLU A 120 -1.03 13.08 -10.53
C GLU A 120 -0.76 12.35 -11.85
N LEU A 121 -0.09 11.18 -11.84
CA LEU A 121 0.14 10.41 -13.06
C LEU A 121 -1.16 9.83 -13.63
N LEU A 122 -2.07 9.40 -12.76
CA LEU A 122 -3.36 8.84 -13.15
C LEU A 122 -4.27 9.88 -13.84
N LYS A 123 -4.02 11.19 -13.63
CA LYS A 123 -4.74 12.27 -14.34
C LYS A 123 -4.38 12.34 -15.83
N ASP A 124 -3.16 11.90 -16.19
CA ASP A 124 -2.60 12.11 -17.53
C ASP A 124 -2.43 10.80 -18.31
N LEU A 125 -2.21 9.68 -17.62
CA LEU A 125 -1.82 8.40 -18.22
C LEU A 125 -2.86 7.30 -17.97
N PRO A 126 -3.18 6.44 -18.95
CA PRO A 126 -4.05 5.27 -18.79
C PRO A 126 -3.34 4.10 -18.09
N LEU A 127 -2.54 4.38 -17.07
CA LEU A 127 -1.83 3.39 -16.27
C LEU A 127 -2.54 3.13 -14.94
N MET A 128 -2.17 2.03 -14.32
CA MET A 128 -2.42 1.74 -12.92
C MET A 128 -1.40 2.44 -12.01
N ALA A 129 -1.60 2.37 -10.69
CA ALA A 129 -0.69 2.96 -9.72
C ALA A 129 0.73 2.36 -9.82
N ILE A 130 1.76 3.21 -9.84
CA ILE A 130 3.17 2.77 -9.95
C ILE A 130 4.06 3.08 -8.74
N GLY A 131 3.57 3.89 -7.80
CA GLY A 131 4.40 4.44 -6.71
C GLY A 131 5.02 3.37 -5.82
N ASP A 132 4.24 2.36 -5.46
CA ASP A 132 4.71 1.25 -4.64
C ASP A 132 5.67 0.33 -5.38
N MET A 133 5.43 0.07 -6.67
CA MET A 133 6.35 -0.73 -7.48
C MET A 133 7.75 -0.12 -7.53
N ARG A 134 7.86 1.21 -7.63
CA ARG A 134 9.15 1.90 -7.55
C ARG A 134 9.86 1.65 -6.22
N HIS A 135 9.14 1.73 -5.11
CA HIS A 135 9.71 1.47 -3.78
C HIS A 135 10.25 0.05 -3.67
N VAL A 136 9.45 -0.91 -4.14
CA VAL A 136 9.81 -2.32 -4.11
C VAL A 136 11.01 -2.58 -5.03
N LEU A 137 11.06 -2.00 -6.24
CA LEU A 137 12.17 -2.15 -7.18
C LEU A 137 13.53 -1.77 -6.55
N LEU A 138 13.61 -0.62 -5.87
CA LEU A 138 14.82 -0.21 -5.16
C LEU A 138 15.12 -1.13 -3.98
N SER A 139 14.09 -1.49 -3.20
CA SER A 139 14.27 -2.38 -2.07
C SER A 139 14.72 -3.78 -2.50
N SER A 140 14.46 -4.20 -3.73
CA SER A 140 14.86 -5.50 -4.31
C SER A 140 16.27 -5.51 -4.91
N THR A 141 17.00 -4.38 -4.95
CA THR A 141 18.38 -4.33 -5.48
C THR A 141 19.34 -5.21 -4.68
N GLN A 142 20.01 -6.17 -5.31
CA GLN A 142 20.92 -7.11 -4.65
C GLN A 142 22.38 -6.76 -4.89
N ARG A 143 23.21 -6.91 -3.85
CA ARG A 143 24.66 -6.64 -3.94
C ARG A 143 25.32 -7.48 -5.03
N ALA A 144 25.08 -8.79 -5.01
CA ALA A 144 25.69 -9.74 -5.94
C ALA A 144 25.36 -9.42 -7.42
N ASN A 145 24.12 -8.99 -7.69
CA ASN A 145 23.71 -8.61 -9.04
C ASN A 145 24.40 -7.34 -9.52
N LEU A 146 24.53 -6.32 -8.66
CA LEU A 146 25.28 -5.10 -9.00
C LEU A 146 26.74 -5.42 -9.28
N GLN A 147 27.39 -6.20 -8.40
CA GLN A 147 28.79 -6.61 -8.56
C GLN A 147 29.00 -7.38 -9.87
N LYS A 148 28.15 -8.38 -10.15
CA LYS A 148 28.23 -9.20 -11.36
C LYS A 148 27.97 -8.40 -12.63
N LYS A 149 26.96 -7.53 -12.62
CA LYS A 149 26.50 -6.82 -13.82
C LYS A 149 27.40 -5.64 -14.19
N TYR A 150 27.90 -4.93 -13.20
CA TYR A 150 28.67 -3.70 -13.40
C TYR A 150 30.15 -3.85 -13.11
N ASN A 151 30.60 -5.05 -12.72
CA ASN A 151 31.98 -5.35 -12.34
C ASN A 151 32.50 -4.38 -11.25
N VAL A 152 31.68 -4.18 -10.22
CA VAL A 152 31.99 -3.28 -9.10
C VAL A 152 32.29 -4.07 -7.83
N THR A 153 33.09 -3.49 -6.95
CA THR A 153 33.34 -3.99 -5.60
C THR A 153 32.09 -3.88 -4.73
N GLY A 154 32.13 -4.53 -3.57
CA GLY A 154 31.01 -4.48 -2.64
C GLY A 154 30.73 -3.07 -2.08
N GLU A 155 31.73 -2.20 -2.00
CA GLU A 155 31.56 -0.81 -1.52
C GLU A 155 31.05 0.09 -2.64
N GLU A 156 31.57 -0.07 -3.86
CA GLU A 156 31.03 0.62 -5.03
C GLU A 156 29.56 0.24 -5.28
N ALA A 157 29.17 -1.04 -5.10
CA ALA A 157 27.78 -1.46 -5.18
C ALA A 157 26.88 -0.70 -4.17
N LYS A 158 27.38 -0.46 -2.95
CA LYS A 158 26.68 0.35 -1.94
C LYS A 158 26.58 1.81 -2.38
N GLY A 159 27.65 2.36 -2.99
CA GLY A 159 27.65 3.67 -3.63
C GLY A 159 26.58 3.79 -4.73
N VAL A 160 26.47 2.78 -5.60
CA VAL A 160 25.44 2.70 -6.65
C VAL A 160 24.03 2.70 -6.05
N ALA A 161 23.76 1.84 -5.07
CA ALA A 161 22.46 1.81 -4.39
C ALA A 161 22.11 3.15 -3.75
N THR A 162 23.10 3.84 -3.17
CA THR A 162 22.93 5.17 -2.56
C THR A 162 22.54 6.22 -3.60
N GLN A 163 23.21 6.26 -4.75
CA GLN A 163 22.86 7.20 -5.82
C GLN A 163 21.50 6.89 -6.44
N LEU A 164 21.19 5.61 -6.66
CA LEU A 164 19.88 5.17 -7.16
C LEU A 164 18.75 5.59 -6.21
N ALA A 165 18.91 5.40 -4.91
CA ALA A 165 17.92 5.84 -3.92
C ALA A 165 17.72 7.36 -3.94
N ALA A 166 18.81 8.14 -4.05
CA ALA A 166 18.71 9.59 -4.13
C ALA A 166 18.00 10.07 -5.41
N ILE A 167 18.27 9.44 -6.56
CA ILE A 167 17.62 9.78 -7.83
C ILE A 167 16.14 9.38 -7.81
N PHE A 168 15.83 8.14 -7.45
CA PHE A 168 14.48 7.60 -7.55
C PHE A 168 13.54 8.05 -6.42
N ASN A 169 14.06 8.60 -5.32
CA ASN A 169 13.23 9.18 -4.26
C ASN A 169 13.17 10.72 -4.30
N TRP A 170 13.89 11.37 -5.24
CA TRP A 170 13.79 12.81 -5.39
C TRP A 170 12.37 13.23 -5.76
N ARG A 171 11.84 14.22 -5.04
CA ARG A 171 10.52 14.80 -5.23
C ARG A 171 10.69 16.28 -5.49
N TYR A 172 9.86 16.82 -6.36
CA TYR A 172 9.87 18.22 -6.71
C TYR A 172 8.44 18.75 -6.86
N ASN A 173 8.32 20.07 -6.72
CA ASN A 173 7.06 20.79 -6.92
C ASN A 173 7.09 21.58 -8.23
N GLY A 174 5.94 21.70 -8.91
CA GLY A 174 5.81 22.41 -10.18
C GLY A 174 6.56 21.73 -11.34
N PRO A 175 6.71 22.42 -12.50
CA PRO A 175 7.23 21.79 -13.71
C PRO A 175 8.64 21.23 -13.59
N LEU A 176 8.92 20.16 -14.33
CA LEU A 176 10.23 19.54 -14.48
C LEU A 176 10.93 20.04 -15.75
N THR A 177 12.16 20.51 -15.60
CA THR A 177 13.03 20.93 -16.70
C THR A 177 14.42 20.30 -16.54
N ARG A 178 15.18 20.22 -17.63
CA ARG A 178 16.58 19.73 -17.57
C ARG A 178 17.44 20.56 -16.63
N GLY A 179 17.28 21.89 -16.64
CA GLY A 179 17.97 22.79 -15.71
C GLY A 179 17.64 22.48 -14.24
N LYS A 180 16.41 22.03 -13.94
CA LYS A 180 16.04 21.62 -12.58
C LYS A 180 16.76 20.35 -12.13
N LEU A 181 17.03 19.41 -13.04
CA LEU A 181 17.83 18.22 -12.75
C LEU A 181 19.27 18.59 -12.38
N GLU A 182 19.86 19.54 -13.11
CA GLU A 182 21.21 20.05 -12.84
C GLU A 182 21.29 20.82 -11.52
N GLN A 183 20.37 21.77 -11.31
CA GLN A 183 20.29 22.58 -10.08
C GLN A 183 20.13 21.74 -8.81
N ASN A 184 19.46 20.60 -8.89
CA ASN A 184 19.24 19.69 -7.76
C ASN A 184 20.29 18.56 -7.69
N GLY A 185 21.34 18.63 -8.50
CA GLY A 185 22.46 17.69 -8.50
C GLY A 185 22.10 16.29 -8.99
N ILE A 186 20.95 16.08 -9.63
CA ILE A 186 20.54 14.77 -10.16
C ILE A 186 21.49 14.32 -11.28
N SER A 187 21.88 15.26 -12.16
CA SER A 187 22.85 14.99 -13.23
C SER A 187 24.20 14.51 -12.69
N GLU A 188 24.68 15.08 -11.58
CA GLU A 188 25.93 14.64 -10.94
C GLU A 188 25.81 13.25 -10.32
N LYS A 189 24.68 12.96 -9.66
CA LYS A 189 24.43 11.62 -9.10
C LYS A 189 24.40 10.54 -10.17
N ILE A 190 23.89 10.86 -11.35
CA ILE A 190 23.88 9.95 -12.51
C ILE A 190 25.29 9.69 -13.04
N ARG A 191 26.18 10.69 -13.04
CA ARG A 191 27.59 10.54 -13.46
C ARG A 191 28.41 9.65 -12.53
N LEU A 192 27.97 9.46 -11.28
CA LEU A 192 28.60 8.57 -10.31
C LEU A 192 28.20 7.10 -10.48
N LEU A 193 27.29 6.79 -11.42
CA LEU A 193 26.85 5.43 -11.69
C LEU A 193 27.76 4.76 -12.75
N PRO A 194 27.85 3.42 -12.76
CA PRO A 194 28.54 2.68 -13.81
C PRO A 194 28.03 3.04 -15.22
N ASN A 195 28.92 3.15 -16.19
CA ASN A 195 28.63 3.67 -17.54
C ASN A 195 27.35 3.09 -18.19
N SER A 196 27.14 1.78 -18.12
CA SER A 196 25.94 1.16 -18.73
C SER A 196 24.64 1.51 -18.00
N LEU A 197 24.67 1.64 -16.67
CA LEU A 197 23.54 2.10 -15.87
C LEU A 197 23.28 3.60 -16.09
N GLN A 198 24.35 4.40 -16.09
CA GLN A 198 24.31 5.83 -16.41
C GLN A 198 23.66 6.05 -17.77
N ASN A 199 24.13 5.38 -18.82
CA ASN A 199 23.61 5.51 -20.18
C ASN A 199 22.13 5.14 -20.26
N TYR A 200 21.71 4.09 -19.56
CA TYR A 200 20.31 3.70 -19.51
C TYR A 200 19.43 4.76 -18.83
N LEU A 201 19.85 5.33 -17.71
CA LEU A 201 19.09 6.39 -17.04
C LEU A 201 19.07 7.69 -17.87
N LEU A 202 20.17 8.06 -18.51
CA LEU A 202 20.20 9.21 -19.42
C LEU A 202 19.25 9.00 -20.60
N PHE A 203 19.21 7.79 -21.18
CA PHE A 203 18.25 7.43 -22.21
C PHE A 203 16.81 7.58 -21.72
N LEU A 204 16.47 7.10 -20.51
CA LEU A 204 15.11 7.26 -19.97
C LEU A 204 14.75 8.74 -19.74
N ILE A 205 15.71 9.55 -19.31
CA ILE A 205 15.52 11.00 -19.15
C ILE A 205 15.27 11.67 -20.50
N ASP A 206 16.05 11.32 -21.52
CA ASP A 206 15.87 11.87 -22.85
C ASP A 206 14.54 11.45 -23.47
N TYR A 207 14.13 10.21 -23.24
CA TYR A 207 12.82 9.71 -23.60
C TYR A 207 11.69 10.47 -22.90
N LEU A 208 11.82 10.69 -21.58
CA LEU A 208 10.85 11.42 -20.77
C LEU A 208 10.59 12.85 -21.30
N PHE A 209 11.62 13.55 -21.78
CA PHE A 209 11.50 14.90 -22.34
C PHE A 209 11.09 14.94 -23.82
N SER A 210 11.30 13.86 -24.57
CA SER A 210 11.02 13.81 -26.02
C SER A 210 9.67 13.19 -26.36
N ASP A 211 9.15 12.29 -25.54
CA ASP A 211 7.87 11.63 -25.79
C ASP A 211 6.69 12.57 -25.52
N ARG A 212 5.90 12.84 -26.57
CA ARG A 212 4.73 13.73 -26.53
C ARG A 212 3.67 13.30 -25.50
N ARG A 213 3.59 12.01 -25.18
CA ARG A 213 2.57 11.41 -24.30
C ARG A 213 2.85 11.68 -22.84
N LEU A 214 4.10 12.00 -22.51
CA LEU A 214 4.55 12.28 -21.14
C LEU A 214 4.63 13.78 -20.85
N ARG A 215 4.46 14.65 -21.85
CA ARG A 215 4.63 16.10 -21.74
C ARG A 215 3.80 16.75 -20.63
N GLU A 216 2.53 16.37 -20.49
CA GLU A 216 1.63 16.94 -19.47
C GLU A 216 2.07 16.56 -18.05
N THR A 217 2.58 15.33 -17.87
CA THR A 217 3.11 14.88 -16.58
C THR A 217 4.29 15.75 -16.10
N LEU A 218 5.04 16.34 -17.03
CA LEU A 218 6.17 17.21 -16.68
C LEU A 218 5.74 18.56 -16.09
N GLN A 219 4.46 18.94 -16.18
CA GLN A 219 3.96 20.20 -15.64
C GLN A 219 3.56 20.11 -14.16
N ARG A 220 3.50 18.89 -13.60
CA ARG A 220 2.96 18.59 -12.27
C ARG A 220 4.04 18.18 -11.26
N PRO A 221 3.76 18.31 -9.94
CA PRO A 221 4.64 17.80 -8.89
C PRO A 221 4.69 16.26 -8.92
N HIS A 222 5.90 15.70 -8.97
CA HIS A 222 6.07 14.24 -8.98
C HIS A 222 7.28 13.79 -8.15
N CYS A 223 7.33 12.47 -7.94
CA CYS A 223 8.56 11.77 -7.64
C CYS A 223 9.27 11.41 -8.95
N PHE A 224 10.54 11.78 -9.09
CA PHE A 224 11.28 11.58 -10.33
C PHE A 224 11.45 10.10 -10.70
N GLY A 225 11.64 9.22 -9.71
CA GLY A 225 11.69 7.79 -9.98
C GLY A 225 10.37 7.22 -10.50
N ASN A 226 9.21 7.84 -10.19
CA ASN A 226 7.94 7.42 -10.79
C ASN A 226 7.96 7.74 -12.28
N LEU A 227 8.42 8.94 -12.67
CA LEU A 227 8.57 9.31 -14.08
C LEU A 227 9.57 8.43 -14.83
N LEU A 228 10.70 8.06 -14.21
CA LEU A 228 11.63 7.09 -14.80
C LEU A 228 11.00 5.70 -14.99
N THR A 229 10.15 5.29 -14.05
CA THR A 229 9.41 4.02 -14.15
C THR A 229 8.38 4.07 -15.28
N VAL A 230 7.65 5.19 -15.41
CA VAL A 230 6.75 5.43 -16.55
C VAL A 230 7.53 5.41 -17.87
N ALA A 231 8.64 6.13 -17.96
CA ALA A 231 9.47 6.17 -19.17
C ALA A 231 9.97 4.77 -19.55
N ALA A 232 10.35 3.94 -18.56
CA ALA A 232 10.74 2.56 -18.78
C ALA A 232 9.60 1.66 -19.28
N ILE A 233 8.34 1.98 -18.97
CA ILE A 233 7.15 1.27 -19.49
C ILE A 233 6.78 1.79 -20.88
N TYR A 234 6.68 3.11 -21.05
CA TYR A 234 6.24 3.74 -22.29
C TYR A 234 7.18 3.46 -23.47
N ARG A 235 8.49 3.32 -23.22
CA ARG A 235 9.44 2.93 -24.26
C ARG A 235 9.21 1.54 -24.86
N GLU A 236 8.42 0.69 -24.18
CA GLU A 236 8.05 -0.65 -24.63
C GLU A 236 6.70 -0.65 -25.40
N THR A 237 6.11 0.52 -25.61
CA THR A 237 4.91 0.73 -26.45
C THR A 237 5.30 1.28 -27.82
N GLU A 238 4.41 1.14 -28.80
CA GLU A 238 4.57 1.75 -30.11
C GLU A 238 4.53 3.29 -30.01
N ALA A 239 5.40 3.98 -30.76
CA ALA A 239 5.55 5.44 -30.66
C ALA A 239 4.38 6.20 -31.29
N GLU A 240 3.68 5.58 -32.23
CA GLU A 240 2.53 6.13 -32.94
C GLU A 240 1.29 6.22 -32.03
N ASP A 241 1.16 5.32 -31.06
CA ASP A 241 0.02 5.24 -30.15
C ASP A 241 0.01 6.42 -29.18
N ASP A 242 -1.05 7.24 -29.19
CA ASP A 242 -1.29 8.24 -28.17
C ASP A 242 -1.93 7.64 -26.89
N ASN A 243 -2.02 8.42 -25.82
CA ASN A 243 -2.61 7.96 -24.55
C ASN A 243 -4.08 7.53 -24.70
N PHE A 244 -4.81 8.07 -25.68
CA PHE A 244 -6.19 7.65 -25.94
C PHE A 244 -6.25 6.26 -26.59
N THR A 245 -5.35 6.00 -27.53
CA THR A 245 -5.20 4.70 -28.20
C THR A 245 -4.74 3.64 -27.20
N LEU A 246 -3.77 3.96 -26.34
CA LEU A 246 -3.33 3.06 -25.27
C LEU A 246 -4.46 2.76 -24.27
N ALA A 247 -5.26 3.76 -23.90
CA ALA A 247 -6.43 3.59 -23.05
C ALA A 247 -7.47 2.63 -23.65
N ALA A 248 -7.63 2.63 -24.98
CA ALA A 248 -8.55 1.75 -25.69
C ALA A 248 -7.99 0.34 -25.95
N ASN A 249 -6.68 0.13 -25.79
CA ASN A 249 -5.99 -1.14 -26.11
C ASN A 249 -5.19 -1.66 -24.89
N PRO A 250 -5.87 -2.19 -23.85
CA PRO A 250 -5.23 -2.59 -22.60
C PRO A 250 -4.15 -3.67 -22.77
N ASP A 251 -4.26 -4.55 -23.78
CA ASP A 251 -3.27 -5.58 -24.09
C ASP A 251 -1.87 -5.01 -24.38
N ARG A 252 -1.80 -3.87 -25.08
CA ARG A 252 -0.52 -3.23 -25.40
C ARG A 252 0.18 -2.73 -24.13
N LEU A 253 -0.59 -2.16 -23.21
CA LEU A 253 -0.09 -1.73 -21.91
C LEU A 253 0.28 -2.92 -21.01
N HIS A 254 -0.48 -4.01 -21.06
CA HIS A 254 -0.21 -5.22 -20.29
C HIS A 254 1.22 -5.73 -20.53
N GLU A 255 1.61 -5.88 -21.79
CA GLU A 255 2.96 -6.31 -22.17
C GLU A 255 4.03 -5.27 -21.83
N ALA A 256 3.78 -4.00 -22.16
CA ALA A 256 4.73 -2.92 -21.95
C ALA A 256 5.08 -2.74 -20.47
N VAL A 257 4.08 -2.80 -19.58
CA VAL A 257 4.27 -2.78 -18.13
C VAL A 257 5.21 -3.90 -17.69
N GLN A 258 4.96 -5.13 -18.17
CA GLN A 258 5.75 -6.30 -17.77
C GLN A 258 7.20 -6.17 -18.22
N LYS A 259 7.43 -5.79 -19.49
CA LYS A 259 8.75 -5.62 -20.09
C LYS A 259 9.52 -4.45 -19.45
N GLY A 260 8.85 -3.32 -19.23
CA GLY A 260 9.45 -2.11 -18.66
C GLY A 260 9.90 -2.30 -17.22
N LEU A 261 9.04 -2.86 -16.37
CA LEU A 261 9.38 -3.15 -14.97
C LEU A 261 10.47 -4.22 -14.86
N HIS A 262 10.41 -5.26 -15.70
CA HIS A 262 11.44 -6.29 -15.75
C HIS A 262 12.81 -5.70 -16.11
N THR A 263 12.90 -4.96 -17.20
CA THR A 263 14.15 -4.34 -17.67
C THR A 263 14.69 -3.38 -16.64
N LEU A 264 13.83 -2.50 -16.09
CA LEU A 264 14.22 -1.55 -15.06
C LEU A 264 14.75 -2.27 -13.81
N GLY A 265 14.04 -3.26 -13.29
CA GLY A 265 14.49 -4.04 -12.13
C GLY A 265 15.86 -4.69 -12.34
N VAL A 266 16.06 -5.33 -13.50
CA VAL A 266 17.34 -5.98 -13.85
C VAL A 266 18.48 -4.96 -14.00
N VAL A 267 18.21 -3.75 -14.48
CA VAL A 267 19.20 -2.65 -14.53
C VAL A 267 19.47 -2.08 -13.14
N LEU A 268 18.49 -2.01 -12.25
CA LEU A 268 18.68 -1.58 -10.87
C LEU A 268 19.34 -2.66 -9.98
N GLY A 269 19.68 -3.83 -10.52
CA GLY A 269 20.31 -4.93 -9.78
C GLY A 269 19.34 -5.81 -8.99
N ALA A 270 18.03 -5.72 -9.25
CA ALA A 270 17.06 -6.67 -8.70
C ALA A 270 17.10 -8.01 -9.43
N ALA A 271 16.61 -9.06 -8.78
CA ALA A 271 16.47 -10.38 -9.40
C ALA A 271 15.46 -10.37 -10.57
N ASN A 272 15.54 -11.40 -11.41
CA ASN A 272 14.60 -11.54 -12.52
C ASN A 272 13.16 -11.70 -11.98
N ARG A 273 12.24 -10.89 -12.51
CA ARG A 273 10.82 -10.85 -12.08
C ARG A 273 10.63 -10.49 -10.61
N ALA A 274 11.59 -9.78 -10.00
CA ALA A 274 11.53 -9.42 -8.58
C ALA A 274 10.30 -8.58 -8.20
N VAL A 275 9.75 -7.78 -9.12
CA VAL A 275 8.60 -6.92 -8.87
C VAL A 275 7.60 -7.02 -10.00
N ARG A 276 6.34 -7.28 -9.67
CA ARG A 276 5.22 -7.35 -10.61
C ARG A 276 3.98 -6.70 -9.98
N PRO A 277 3.17 -5.97 -10.75
CA PRO A 277 1.86 -5.56 -10.28
C PRO A 277 0.95 -6.79 -10.18
N CYS A 278 -0.04 -6.74 -9.29
CA CYS A 278 -1.06 -7.80 -9.19
C CYS A 278 -1.91 -7.93 -10.48
N THR A 279 -2.08 -6.83 -11.22
CA THR A 279 -2.68 -6.77 -12.55
C THR A 279 -2.17 -5.52 -13.30
N SER A 280 -2.22 -5.52 -14.63
CA SER A 280 -2.03 -4.30 -15.44
C SER A 280 -3.30 -3.47 -15.58
N THR A 281 -4.47 -4.05 -15.29
CA THR A 281 -5.76 -3.39 -15.47
C THR A 281 -5.88 -2.27 -14.44
N PRO A 282 -6.02 -0.99 -14.86
CA PRO A 282 -6.25 0.10 -13.94
C PRO A 282 -7.48 -0.19 -13.08
N ALA A 283 -7.40 0.19 -11.81
CA ALA A 283 -8.49 -0.05 -10.86
C ALA A 283 -8.53 1.02 -9.77
N GLN A 284 -9.66 1.09 -9.08
CA GLN A 284 -9.87 2.01 -7.98
C GLN A 284 -10.43 1.27 -6.76
N LEU A 285 -9.90 1.62 -5.58
CA LEU A 285 -10.38 1.08 -4.31
C LEU A 285 -11.73 1.70 -3.95
N ARG A 286 -12.68 0.87 -3.50
CA ARG A 286 -13.95 1.30 -2.92
C ARG A 286 -14.09 0.70 -1.52
N ILE A 287 -14.46 1.54 -0.57
CA ILE A 287 -14.63 1.15 0.83
C ILE A 287 -16.01 1.61 1.29
N ARG A 288 -16.77 0.68 1.87
CA ARG A 288 -18.04 0.95 2.54
C ARG A 288 -17.86 0.83 4.04
N TYR A 289 -18.34 1.82 4.78
CA TYR A 289 -18.40 1.83 6.24
C TYR A 289 -19.74 1.29 6.73
N THR A 290 -19.79 0.84 7.98
CA THR A 290 -21.00 0.24 8.60
C THR A 290 -22.22 1.18 8.69
N ASN A 291 -22.02 2.49 8.56
CA ASN A 291 -23.12 3.47 8.46
C ASN A 291 -23.67 3.63 7.03
N GLY A 292 -23.20 2.82 6.07
CA GLY A 292 -23.59 2.87 4.67
C GLY A 292 -22.84 3.90 3.82
N VAL A 293 -21.95 4.71 4.41
CA VAL A 293 -21.14 5.68 3.64
C VAL A 293 -20.10 4.93 2.82
N GLU A 294 -20.00 5.28 1.54
CA GLU A 294 -18.96 4.78 0.63
C GLU A 294 -17.93 5.86 0.30
N ILE A 295 -16.68 5.44 0.22
CA ILE A 295 -15.59 6.24 -0.33
C ILE A 295 -14.92 5.49 -1.47
N VAL A 296 -14.32 6.25 -2.37
CA VAL A 296 -13.58 5.73 -3.51
C VAL A 296 -12.22 6.42 -3.57
N GLY A 297 -11.17 5.62 -3.78
CA GLY A 297 -9.78 6.05 -3.74
C GLY A 297 -9.12 5.87 -2.36
N GLU A 298 -7.89 5.37 -2.35
CA GLU A 298 -7.07 5.17 -1.16
C GLU A 298 -6.71 6.49 -0.46
N HIS A 299 -6.43 7.54 -1.22
CA HIS A 299 -5.98 8.82 -0.64
C HIS A 299 -6.98 9.40 0.38
N LYS A 300 -8.28 9.26 0.12
CA LYS A 300 -9.35 9.72 1.03
C LYS A 300 -9.46 8.90 2.31
N LEU A 301 -9.10 7.61 2.26
CA LEU A 301 -9.09 6.73 3.42
C LEU A 301 -8.13 7.26 4.50
N SER A 302 -6.95 7.70 4.08
CA SER A 302 -5.90 8.20 4.98
C SER A 302 -6.19 9.57 5.63
N ARG A 303 -7.17 10.33 5.10
CA ARG A 303 -7.39 11.74 5.47
C ARG A 303 -8.66 12.00 6.29
N ALA A 304 -9.58 11.03 6.36
CA ALA A 304 -10.87 11.23 6.99
C ALA A 304 -11.13 10.17 8.07
N SER A 305 -11.21 10.60 9.33
CA SER A 305 -11.81 9.77 10.38
C SER A 305 -13.32 9.82 10.23
N ARG A 306 -13.94 8.64 10.08
CA ARG A 306 -15.38 8.51 9.89
C ARG A 306 -16.12 8.10 11.16
N GLY A 307 -15.41 7.56 12.16
CA GLY A 307 -16.02 7.10 13.41
C GLY A 307 -16.87 5.83 13.26
N PHE A 308 -16.75 5.12 12.12
CA PHE A 308 -17.45 3.87 11.86
C PHE A 308 -16.46 2.82 11.36
N PRO A 309 -16.61 1.53 11.74
CA PRO A 309 -15.81 0.45 11.17
C PRO A 309 -15.99 0.34 9.66
N VAL A 310 -14.91 -0.04 8.96
CA VAL A 310 -14.97 -0.50 7.57
C VAL A 310 -15.82 -1.76 7.53
N GLU A 311 -16.89 -1.75 6.73
CA GLU A 311 -17.77 -2.89 6.54
C GLU A 311 -17.26 -3.81 5.43
N SER A 312 -16.97 -3.26 4.26
CA SER A 312 -16.54 -4.03 3.09
C SER A 312 -15.63 -3.25 2.17
N VAL A 313 -14.77 -3.97 1.47
CA VAL A 313 -13.87 -3.45 0.43
C VAL A 313 -14.20 -4.10 -0.90
N SER A 314 -14.14 -3.31 -1.96
CA SER A 314 -14.20 -3.79 -3.34
C SER A 314 -13.21 -3.03 -4.21
N VAL A 315 -12.90 -3.61 -5.37
CA VAL A 315 -12.02 -2.99 -6.36
C VAL A 315 -12.81 -2.82 -7.66
N ASP A 316 -12.94 -1.58 -8.10
CA ASP A 316 -13.59 -1.22 -9.35
C ASP A 316 -12.55 -1.22 -10.46
N TYR A 317 -12.59 -2.21 -11.35
CA TYR A 317 -11.71 -2.30 -12.51
C TYR A 317 -12.30 -1.51 -13.69
N PHE A 318 -11.45 -0.78 -14.42
CA PHE A 318 -11.88 0.03 -15.56
C PHE A 318 -11.99 -0.77 -16.87
N ALA A 319 -11.56 -2.04 -16.88
CA ALA A 319 -11.68 -2.97 -17.99
C ALA A 319 -11.74 -4.41 -17.46
N GLU A 320 -11.80 -5.40 -18.36
CA GLU A 320 -11.63 -6.80 -17.99
C GLU A 320 -10.25 -7.01 -17.34
N VAL A 321 -10.21 -7.78 -16.26
CA VAL A 321 -9.01 -7.92 -15.44
C VAL A 321 -8.00 -8.85 -16.11
N GLN A 322 -6.79 -8.34 -16.35
CA GLN A 322 -5.72 -9.10 -16.96
C GLN A 322 -4.72 -9.56 -15.90
N VAL A 323 -4.46 -10.88 -15.86
CA VAL A 323 -3.51 -11.47 -14.91
C VAL A 323 -2.33 -12.05 -15.66
N TYR A 324 -1.13 -11.70 -15.23
CA TYR A 324 0.08 -12.24 -15.83
C TYR A 324 0.20 -13.73 -15.57
N ALA A 325 0.29 -14.54 -16.62
CA ALA A 325 0.51 -16.00 -16.49
C ALA A 325 1.77 -16.32 -15.66
N GLY A 326 2.80 -15.49 -15.78
CA GLY A 326 4.01 -15.60 -14.98
C GLY A 326 3.76 -15.42 -13.47
N VAL A 327 2.81 -14.59 -13.05
CA VAL A 327 2.47 -14.39 -11.63
C VAL A 327 1.84 -15.67 -11.07
N LEU A 328 0.90 -16.27 -11.79
CA LEU A 328 0.29 -17.54 -11.40
C LEU A 328 1.32 -18.67 -11.32
N THR A 329 2.26 -18.68 -12.26
CA THR A 329 3.37 -19.66 -12.26
C THR A 329 4.29 -19.46 -11.05
N ASP A 330 4.67 -18.21 -10.74
CA ASP A 330 5.52 -17.91 -9.59
C ASP A 330 4.81 -18.31 -8.28
N ILE A 331 3.51 -18.07 -8.14
CA ILE A 331 2.71 -18.51 -6.97
C ILE A 331 2.67 -20.04 -6.87
N ALA A 332 2.44 -20.73 -7.99
CA ALA A 332 2.33 -22.19 -8.02
C ALA A 332 3.65 -22.90 -7.67
N ARG A 333 4.80 -22.26 -7.90
CA ARG A 333 6.14 -22.80 -7.63
C ARG A 333 6.76 -22.32 -6.32
N ALA A 334 6.16 -21.33 -5.68
CA ALA A 334 6.69 -20.74 -4.47
C ALA A 334 6.85 -21.77 -3.35
N ASP A 335 8.03 -21.82 -2.75
CA ASP A 335 8.30 -22.55 -1.52
C ASP A 335 7.80 -21.80 -0.27
N ILE A 336 7.72 -20.46 -0.37
CA ILE A 336 7.24 -19.58 0.68
C ILE A 336 6.31 -18.53 0.08
N VAL A 337 5.14 -18.35 0.69
CA VAL A 337 4.20 -17.26 0.38
C VAL A 337 4.04 -16.38 1.62
N ILE A 338 4.31 -15.09 1.45
CA ILE A 338 4.26 -14.10 2.53
C ILE A 338 3.22 -13.04 2.22
N PHE A 339 2.36 -12.75 3.18
CA PHE A 339 1.47 -11.60 3.17
C PHE A 339 2.16 -10.52 4.00
N ALA A 340 2.70 -9.51 3.31
CA ALA A 340 3.51 -8.47 3.93
C ALA A 340 2.70 -7.64 4.93
N PRO A 341 3.36 -7.02 5.94
CA PRO A 341 2.69 -6.02 6.76
C PRO A 341 2.39 -4.80 5.89
N GLY A 342 1.26 -4.13 6.13
CA GLY A 342 0.82 -2.99 5.34
C GLY A 342 -0.67 -2.71 5.50
N SER A 343 -1.17 -1.62 4.92
CA SER A 343 -2.59 -1.27 5.04
C SER A 343 -3.49 -2.44 4.69
N LEU A 344 -4.32 -2.83 5.66
CA LEU A 344 -5.16 -4.02 5.57
C LEU A 344 -6.13 -3.91 4.38
N TYR A 345 -6.83 -2.78 4.32
CA TYR A 345 -7.91 -2.54 3.37
C TYR A 345 -7.42 -1.92 2.05
N SER A 346 -6.27 -1.22 2.04
CA SER A 346 -5.74 -0.59 0.81
C SER A 346 -4.56 -1.31 0.15
N SER A 347 -3.89 -2.27 0.81
CA SER A 347 -2.72 -2.95 0.24
C SER A 347 -2.93 -4.45 -0.01
N ILE A 348 -3.30 -5.24 1.00
CA ILE A 348 -3.34 -6.71 0.87
C ILE A 348 -4.68 -7.18 0.30
N ILE A 349 -5.81 -6.75 0.88
CA ILE A 349 -7.15 -7.14 0.41
C ILE A 349 -7.33 -6.85 -1.10
N PRO A 350 -6.98 -5.65 -1.62
CA PRO A 350 -7.19 -5.33 -3.04
C PRO A 350 -6.39 -6.21 -3.99
N VAL A 351 -5.21 -6.70 -3.58
CA VAL A 351 -4.42 -7.65 -4.39
C VAL A 351 -5.21 -8.94 -4.62
N PHE A 352 -5.92 -9.45 -3.60
CA PHE A 352 -6.70 -10.68 -3.71
C PHE A 352 -8.10 -10.50 -4.33
N HIS A 353 -8.51 -9.27 -4.65
CA HIS A 353 -9.65 -9.04 -5.54
C HIS A 353 -9.33 -9.34 -7.01
N VAL A 354 -8.04 -9.44 -7.37
CA VAL A 354 -7.63 -9.88 -8.71
C VAL A 354 -8.03 -11.35 -8.90
N PRO A 355 -8.86 -11.67 -9.91
CA PRO A 355 -9.35 -13.02 -10.13
C PRO A 355 -8.21 -14.05 -10.24
N GLY A 356 -8.39 -15.20 -9.60
CA GLY A 356 -7.45 -16.33 -9.66
C GLY A 356 -6.24 -16.25 -8.74
N LEU A 357 -5.86 -15.09 -8.18
CA LEU A 357 -4.70 -15.00 -7.28
C LEU A 357 -4.91 -15.77 -5.97
N ALA A 358 -6.06 -15.59 -5.32
CA ALA A 358 -6.40 -16.32 -4.10
C ALA A 358 -6.43 -17.84 -4.35
N ASP A 359 -7.01 -18.27 -5.46
CA ASP A 359 -7.11 -19.69 -5.82
C ASP A 359 -5.76 -20.30 -6.18
N ALA A 360 -4.86 -19.54 -6.81
CA ALA A 360 -3.48 -19.98 -7.05
C ALA A 360 -2.73 -20.21 -5.74
N VAL A 361 -2.87 -19.30 -4.76
CA VAL A 361 -2.27 -19.48 -3.43
C VAL A 361 -2.87 -20.69 -2.72
N ARG A 362 -4.19 -20.88 -2.76
CA ARG A 362 -4.85 -22.06 -2.19
C ARG A 362 -4.37 -23.35 -2.84
N SER A 363 -4.17 -23.36 -4.15
CA SER A 363 -3.75 -24.54 -4.91
C SER A 363 -2.30 -24.95 -4.61
N ASN A 364 -1.45 -24.02 -4.19
CA ASN A 364 -0.10 -24.34 -3.73
C ASN A 364 -0.17 -25.01 -2.34
N GLN A 365 0.00 -26.33 -2.28
CA GLN A 365 -0.09 -27.11 -1.03
C GLN A 365 1.26 -27.33 -0.33
N HIS A 366 2.38 -27.01 -0.99
CA HIS A 366 3.72 -27.26 -0.45
C HIS A 366 4.36 -26.01 0.17
N ALA A 367 3.92 -24.81 -0.23
CA ALA A 367 4.44 -23.57 0.30
C ALA A 367 4.24 -23.42 1.81
N LEU A 368 5.24 -22.87 2.49
CA LEU A 368 5.07 -22.24 3.79
C LEU A 368 4.30 -20.92 3.60
N LYS A 369 3.12 -20.77 4.21
CA LYS A 369 2.25 -19.61 4.03
C LYS A 369 2.10 -18.79 5.31
N VAL A 370 2.60 -17.57 5.28
CA VAL A 370 2.77 -16.73 6.47
C VAL A 370 2.13 -15.36 6.28
N LEU A 371 1.29 -14.96 7.24
CA LEU A 371 0.85 -13.58 7.40
C LEU A 371 1.76 -12.85 8.39
N VAL A 372 2.31 -11.70 7.99
CA VAL A 372 3.02 -10.81 8.90
C VAL A 372 2.03 -9.73 9.36
N SER A 373 1.72 -9.72 10.66
CA SER A 373 0.70 -8.82 11.21
C SER A 373 1.14 -7.36 11.22
N ASN A 374 0.15 -6.47 11.18
CA ASN A 374 0.39 -5.04 11.36
C ASN A 374 0.71 -4.72 12.82
N LEU A 375 1.55 -3.70 13.02
CA LEU A 375 1.96 -3.25 14.34
C LEU A 375 0.97 -2.26 14.95
N TRP A 376 0.44 -1.38 14.11
CA TRP A 376 -0.31 -0.20 14.52
C TRP A 376 -1.69 -0.19 13.88
N VAL A 377 -2.66 0.24 14.66
CA VAL A 377 -3.93 0.74 14.16
C VAL A 377 -3.68 1.91 13.22
N GLN A 378 -4.40 1.91 12.10
CA GLN A 378 -4.41 2.99 11.13
C GLN A 378 -5.77 3.68 11.18
N SER A 379 -5.76 4.99 11.48
CA SER A 379 -6.97 5.80 11.54
C SER A 379 -7.77 5.74 10.25
N GLY A 380 -9.09 5.54 10.35
CA GLY A 380 -9.99 5.39 9.22
C GLY A 380 -9.97 4.00 8.54
N GLU A 381 -9.02 3.13 8.90
CA GLU A 381 -8.91 1.76 8.40
C GLU A 381 -9.20 0.73 9.50
N THR A 382 -8.33 0.66 10.51
CA THR A 382 -8.30 -0.39 11.54
C THR A 382 -8.49 0.17 12.95
N ASP A 383 -9.06 1.37 13.05
CA ASP A 383 -9.34 2.06 14.31
C ASP A 383 -10.53 1.50 15.08
N LEU A 384 -11.46 0.83 14.40
CA LEU A 384 -12.67 0.27 15.01
C LEU A 384 -12.90 -1.18 14.55
N SER A 385 -13.24 -2.07 15.49
CA SER A 385 -13.69 -3.44 15.17
C SER A 385 -15.17 -3.44 14.80
N ILE A 386 -15.55 -4.29 13.85
CA ILE A 386 -16.97 -4.53 13.54
C ILE A 386 -17.69 -5.23 14.70
N ILE A 387 -17.00 -6.13 15.42
CA ILE A 387 -17.62 -6.96 16.47
C ILE A 387 -17.95 -6.11 17.69
N ASP A 388 -17.01 -5.24 18.06
CA ASP A 388 -17.11 -4.39 19.22
C ASP A 388 -16.32 -3.10 18.93
N PRO A 389 -16.98 -2.02 18.49
CA PRO A 389 -16.31 -0.76 18.17
C PRO A 389 -15.67 -0.08 19.39
N GLU A 390 -16.07 -0.43 20.62
CA GLU A 390 -15.53 0.18 21.83
C GLU A 390 -14.22 -0.47 22.29
N ARG A 391 -13.93 -1.70 21.83
CA ARG A 391 -12.65 -2.37 22.11
C ARG A 391 -11.57 -2.03 21.10
N LYS A 392 -10.32 -2.22 21.52
CA LYS A 392 -9.14 -2.09 20.65
C LYS A 392 -9.14 -3.13 19.53
N PHE A 393 -8.61 -2.78 18.37
CA PHE A 393 -8.41 -3.69 17.26
C PHE A 393 -7.32 -4.73 17.57
N HIS A 394 -7.63 -6.01 17.40
CA HIS A 394 -6.73 -7.14 17.66
C HIS A 394 -6.33 -7.86 16.36
N VAL A 395 -5.36 -8.76 16.46
CA VAL A 395 -4.94 -9.59 15.30
C VAL A 395 -6.10 -10.44 14.77
N SER A 396 -6.99 -10.96 15.62
CA SER A 396 -8.19 -11.66 15.15
C SER A 396 -9.14 -10.78 14.33
N ASP A 397 -9.24 -9.47 14.60
CA ASP A 397 -10.04 -8.55 13.80
C ASP A 397 -9.46 -8.39 12.39
N MET A 398 -8.14 -8.30 12.29
CA MET A 398 -7.44 -8.26 11.01
C MET A 398 -7.72 -9.51 10.18
N ILE A 399 -7.69 -10.69 10.80
CA ILE A 399 -8.00 -11.95 10.12
C ILE A 399 -9.46 -11.99 9.68
N ARG A 400 -10.41 -11.55 10.52
CA ARG A 400 -11.83 -11.49 10.14
C ARG A 400 -12.09 -10.51 9.00
N ALA A 401 -11.35 -9.40 8.95
CA ALA A 401 -11.39 -8.49 7.82
C ALA A 401 -10.91 -9.16 6.52
N TYR A 402 -9.81 -9.94 6.58
CA TYR A 402 -9.40 -10.76 5.44
C TYR A 402 -10.45 -11.80 5.07
N GLU A 403 -11.03 -12.49 6.06
CA GLU A 403 -12.05 -13.53 5.85
C GLU A 403 -13.28 -12.97 5.15
N LYS A 404 -13.72 -11.77 5.55
CA LYS A 404 -14.88 -11.10 4.99
C LYS A 404 -14.63 -10.54 3.58
N ASN A 405 -13.44 -10.01 3.30
CA ASN A 405 -13.19 -9.20 2.12
C ASN A 405 -12.39 -9.90 1.02
N ILE A 406 -11.68 -10.99 1.30
CA ILE A 406 -11.03 -11.77 0.26
C ILE A 406 -12.04 -12.76 -0.35
N PRO A 407 -12.18 -12.82 -1.69
CA PRO A 407 -13.01 -13.83 -2.34
C PRO A 407 -12.63 -15.25 -1.91
N GLY A 408 -13.58 -15.96 -1.28
CA GLY A 408 -13.39 -17.32 -0.74
C GLY A 408 -12.73 -17.39 0.64
N GLY A 409 -12.54 -16.26 1.33
CA GLY A 409 -12.01 -16.19 2.69
C GLY A 409 -10.51 -16.49 2.81
N THR A 410 -10.02 -16.57 4.03
CA THR A 410 -8.60 -16.81 4.37
C THR A 410 -8.19 -18.27 4.28
N LYS A 411 -9.16 -19.19 4.20
CA LYS A 411 -8.88 -20.63 4.18
C LYS A 411 -7.92 -20.99 3.04
N GLY A 412 -6.81 -21.64 3.40
CA GLY A 412 -5.76 -22.07 2.47
C GLY A 412 -4.85 -20.94 1.97
N LEU A 413 -5.05 -19.70 2.43
CA LEU A 413 -4.16 -18.57 2.13
C LEU A 413 -2.98 -18.50 3.09
N PHE A 414 -3.22 -18.63 4.39
CA PHE A 414 -2.19 -18.68 5.43
C PHE A 414 -2.77 -19.31 6.71
N ASN A 415 -1.88 -19.88 7.52
CA ASN A 415 -2.21 -20.41 8.84
C ASN A 415 -1.26 -19.86 9.90
N GLU A 416 0.01 -19.63 9.52
CA GLU A 416 1.01 -19.04 10.40
C GLU A 416 0.91 -17.53 10.40
N VAL A 417 0.83 -16.93 11.58
CA VAL A 417 0.66 -15.49 11.76
C VAL A 417 1.80 -14.97 12.63
N ILE A 418 2.73 -14.25 12.02
CA ILE A 418 3.85 -13.64 12.74
C ILE A 418 3.38 -12.34 13.40
N CYS A 419 3.60 -12.24 14.69
CA CYS A 419 3.25 -11.10 15.53
C CYS A 419 4.47 -10.55 16.26
N ILE A 420 4.53 -9.23 16.38
CA ILE A 420 5.55 -8.59 17.21
C ILE A 420 5.32 -8.94 18.68
N SER A 421 6.39 -9.26 19.40
CA SER A 421 6.38 -9.30 20.86
C SER A 421 6.42 -7.88 21.40
N LEU A 422 5.31 -7.42 22.00
CA LEU A 422 5.29 -6.12 22.67
C LEU A 422 6.14 -6.10 23.96
N GLN A 423 6.46 -7.28 24.52
CA GLN A 423 7.31 -7.42 25.70
C GLN A 423 8.75 -6.99 25.42
N ASP A 424 9.19 -7.09 24.17
CA ASP A 424 10.54 -6.71 23.76
C ASP A 424 10.68 -5.18 23.54
N ILE A 425 9.57 -4.43 23.61
CA ILE A 425 9.52 -2.99 23.36
C ILE A 425 9.61 -2.22 24.69
N PRO A 426 10.53 -1.25 24.82
CA PRO A 426 10.63 -0.45 26.04
C PRO A 426 9.32 0.28 26.36
N ALA A 427 8.88 0.20 27.63
CA ALA A 427 7.63 0.81 28.09
C ALA A 427 7.54 2.33 27.81
N SER A 428 8.67 3.04 27.89
CA SER A 428 8.75 4.48 27.56
C SER A 428 8.36 4.79 26.12
N VAL A 429 8.63 3.87 25.19
CA VAL A 429 8.28 4.00 23.78
C VAL A 429 6.78 3.79 23.58
N LEU A 430 6.23 2.74 24.18
CA LEU A 430 4.79 2.46 24.13
C LEU A 430 3.98 3.62 24.71
N GLN A 431 4.46 4.24 25.80
CA GLN A 431 3.84 5.43 26.39
C GLN A 431 3.86 6.62 25.42
N ARG A 432 4.97 6.89 24.74
CA ARG A 432 5.07 7.99 23.76
C ARG A 432 4.08 7.77 22.60
N TYR A 433 4.01 6.54 22.11
CA TYR A 433 3.08 6.15 21.05
C TYR A 433 1.62 6.34 21.45
N ALA A 434 1.26 6.00 22.70
CA ALA A 434 -0.09 6.22 23.22
C ALA A 434 -0.44 7.72 23.25
N VAL A 435 0.50 8.60 23.62
CA VAL A 435 0.30 10.07 23.58
C VAL A 435 0.11 10.59 22.15
N GLU A 436 0.74 9.96 21.16
CA GLU A 436 0.56 10.26 19.73
C GLU A 436 -0.71 9.62 19.12
N GLY A 437 -1.55 8.97 19.93
CA GLY A 437 -2.76 8.28 19.45
C GLY A 437 -2.48 7.01 18.63
N LYS A 438 -1.25 6.50 18.64
CA LYS A 438 -0.86 5.28 17.94
C LYS A 438 -1.12 4.07 18.83
N ILE A 439 -2.18 3.34 18.53
CA ILE A 439 -2.62 2.17 19.30
C ILE A 439 -2.00 0.91 18.68
N PRO A 440 -1.28 0.06 19.45
CA PRO A 440 -0.75 -1.17 18.92
C PRO A 440 -1.88 -2.19 18.68
N ILE A 441 -1.70 -3.05 17.69
CA ILE A 441 -2.60 -4.19 17.45
C ILE A 441 -2.15 -5.33 18.36
N TYR A 442 -3.03 -5.76 19.27
CA TYR A 442 -2.70 -6.76 20.27
C TYR A 442 -2.95 -8.19 19.76
N LEU A 443 -2.06 -9.10 20.13
CA LEU A 443 -2.19 -10.53 19.88
C LEU A 443 -3.17 -11.16 20.89
N ASP A 444 -4.31 -11.65 20.40
CA ASP A 444 -5.29 -12.43 21.14
C ASP A 444 -5.16 -13.93 20.85
N ARG A 445 -4.02 -14.51 21.26
CA ARG A 445 -3.59 -15.89 20.96
C ARG A 445 -4.69 -16.94 21.09
N GLN A 446 -5.42 -16.95 22.19
CA GLN A 446 -6.44 -17.97 22.47
C GLN A 446 -7.59 -17.94 21.44
N VAL A 447 -7.93 -16.76 20.92
CA VAL A 447 -8.97 -16.60 19.89
C VAL A 447 -8.46 -17.15 18.57
N LEU A 448 -7.25 -16.75 18.17
CA LEU A 448 -6.60 -17.21 16.94
C LEU A 448 -6.41 -18.72 16.88
N SER A 449 -5.92 -19.33 17.97
CA SER A 449 -5.74 -20.78 18.06
C SER A 449 -7.06 -21.53 17.94
N LYS A 450 -8.16 -21.00 18.51
CA LYS A 450 -9.51 -21.59 18.36
C LYS A 450 -10.04 -21.50 16.93
N GLU A 451 -9.66 -20.44 16.21
CA GLU A 451 -10.02 -20.24 14.80
C GLU A 451 -9.10 -21.00 13.82
N GLY A 452 -8.10 -21.75 14.34
CA GLY A 452 -7.22 -22.60 13.53
C GLY A 452 -5.98 -21.89 12.97
N TYR A 453 -5.64 -20.71 13.49
CA TYR A 453 -4.40 -20.00 13.17
C TYR A 453 -3.32 -20.27 14.20
N LEU A 454 -2.07 -20.16 13.75
CA LEU A 454 -0.86 -20.45 14.52
C LEU A 454 -0.10 -19.14 14.74
N PRO A 455 -0.41 -18.38 15.81
CA PRO A 455 0.31 -17.16 16.11
C PRO A 455 1.74 -17.46 16.60
N ILE A 456 2.69 -16.71 16.04
CA ILE A 456 4.12 -16.81 16.33
C ILE A 456 4.57 -15.43 16.81
N GLU A 457 4.78 -15.29 18.11
CA GLU A 457 5.19 -14.03 18.72
C GLU A 457 6.72 -13.94 18.80
N CYS A 458 7.31 -12.88 18.24
CA CYS A 458 8.77 -12.72 18.22
C CYS A 458 9.24 -11.26 18.16
N GLY A 459 10.48 -11.03 18.61
CA GLY A 459 11.12 -9.70 18.67
C GLY A 459 11.66 -9.22 17.33
N ILE A 460 10.77 -8.99 16.36
CA ILE A 460 11.10 -8.62 14.96
C ILE A 460 11.05 -7.11 14.69
N TYR A 461 11.42 -6.28 15.66
CA TYR A 461 11.37 -4.82 15.54
C TYR A 461 12.76 -4.20 15.35
N SER A 462 12.82 -3.09 14.62
CA SER A 462 14.08 -2.43 14.35
C SER A 462 14.52 -1.53 15.49
N ARG A 463 15.55 -1.96 16.22
CA ARG A 463 16.20 -1.16 17.27
C ARG A 463 16.83 0.11 16.70
N MET A 464 17.37 0.04 15.48
CA MET A 464 17.92 1.20 14.78
C MET A 464 16.84 2.23 14.46
N ALA A 465 15.70 1.80 13.88
CA ALA A 465 14.58 2.71 13.63
C ALA A 465 14.04 3.35 14.93
N LEU A 466 14.02 2.57 16.00
CA LEU A 466 13.60 3.05 17.31
C LEU A 466 14.57 4.09 17.86
N ALA A 467 15.88 3.85 17.79
CA ALA A 467 16.91 4.76 18.29
C ALA A 467 16.99 6.07 17.49
N GLU A 468 16.93 5.99 16.15
CA GLU A 468 17.13 7.14 15.26
C GLU A 468 15.87 8.01 15.13
N ARG A 469 14.70 7.37 15.06
CA ARG A 469 13.44 8.05 14.70
C ARG A 469 12.38 7.97 15.78
N GLY A 470 12.63 7.20 16.85
CA GLY A 470 11.60 6.88 17.82
C GLY A 470 10.48 6.04 17.24
N VAL A 471 10.72 5.30 16.14
CA VAL A 471 9.68 4.55 15.43
C VAL A 471 9.87 3.04 15.56
N ILE A 472 8.81 2.33 15.96
CA ILE A 472 8.71 0.87 15.91
C ILE A 472 8.18 0.46 14.54
N GLN A 473 9.00 -0.30 13.84
CA GLN A 473 8.70 -0.94 12.57
C GLN A 473 9.35 -2.32 12.54
N HIS A 474 8.90 -3.18 11.63
CA HIS A 474 9.56 -4.46 11.39
C HIS A 474 11.02 -4.25 11.01
N ASP A 475 11.92 -5.06 11.59
CA ASP A 475 13.29 -5.11 11.13
C ASP A 475 13.43 -6.13 9.99
N PRO A 476 13.89 -5.70 8.81
CA PRO A 476 13.97 -6.56 7.64
C PRO A 476 14.77 -7.85 7.89
N ASP A 477 15.92 -7.73 8.54
CA ASP A 477 16.84 -8.85 8.71
C ASP A 477 16.32 -9.85 9.73
N THR A 478 15.79 -9.36 10.86
CA THR A 478 15.21 -10.26 11.87
C THR A 478 13.96 -10.97 11.35
N LEU A 479 13.11 -10.29 10.57
CA LEU A 479 11.95 -10.94 9.96
C LEU A 479 12.39 -11.99 8.94
N ALA A 480 13.36 -11.69 8.08
CA ALA A 480 13.87 -12.66 7.12
C ALA A 480 14.49 -13.88 7.82
N ALA A 481 15.21 -13.67 8.93
CA ALA A 481 15.76 -14.76 9.74
C ALA A 481 14.67 -15.59 10.44
N ALA A 482 13.57 -14.97 10.89
CA ALA A 482 12.42 -15.68 11.42
C ALA A 482 11.75 -16.57 10.35
N ILE A 483 11.57 -16.05 9.14
CA ILE A 483 11.05 -16.81 8.00
C ILE A 483 11.99 -17.97 7.63
N GLN A 484 13.31 -17.74 7.63
CA GLN A 484 14.30 -18.81 7.45
C GLN A 484 14.16 -19.91 8.50
N ALA A 485 14.00 -19.55 9.77
CA ALA A 485 13.85 -20.50 10.86
C ALA A 485 12.61 -21.38 10.66
N LEU A 486 11.47 -20.77 10.33
CA LEU A 486 10.22 -21.48 10.05
C LEU A 486 10.35 -22.39 8.82
N TYR A 487 10.95 -21.89 7.75
CA TYR A 487 11.15 -22.67 6.53
C TYR A 487 12.09 -23.86 6.75
N ALA A 488 13.22 -23.66 7.42
CA ALA A 488 14.19 -24.72 7.71
C ALA A 488 13.59 -25.83 8.59
N ALA A 489 12.72 -25.47 9.54
CA ALA A 489 12.08 -26.41 10.46
C ALA A 489 10.68 -26.88 10.03
N ARG A 490 10.21 -26.52 8.82
CA ARG A 490 8.81 -26.78 8.38
C ARG A 490 8.36 -28.23 8.51
N ASN A 491 9.26 -29.18 8.28
CA ASN A 491 8.98 -30.62 8.36
C ASN A 491 8.82 -31.11 9.81
N CYS A 492 9.34 -30.36 10.79
CA CYS A 492 9.23 -30.66 12.21
C CYS A 492 7.88 -30.25 12.80
N PHE A 493 7.08 -29.46 12.09
CA PHE A 493 5.80 -28.94 12.58
C PHE A 493 4.59 -29.84 12.23
N THR A 494 4.83 -31.11 11.88
CA THR A 494 3.78 -32.04 11.47
C THR A 494 2.98 -32.54 12.68
N GLY A 495 1.65 -32.32 12.66
CA GLY A 495 0.74 -32.71 13.75
C GLY A 495 -0.38 -31.71 14.05
N ASP A 496 -0.24 -30.46 13.58
CA ASP A 496 -1.25 -29.42 13.84
C ASP A 496 -2.45 -29.57 12.89
N VAL A 497 -3.64 -29.61 13.52
CA VAL A 497 -4.96 -29.81 12.92
C VAL A 497 -5.13 -28.94 11.67
N ARG A 498 -5.26 -29.58 10.50
CA ARG A 498 -5.85 -28.94 9.33
C ARG A 498 -7.32 -28.67 9.67
N PRO A 499 -7.81 -27.43 9.64
CA PRO A 499 -9.21 -27.15 9.98
C PRO A 499 -10.15 -27.95 9.07
N GLU A 500 -11.03 -28.74 9.70
CA GLU A 500 -12.14 -29.39 9.01
C GLU A 500 -13.02 -28.35 8.31
N SER A 501 -13.63 -28.78 7.20
CA SER A 501 -14.39 -27.93 6.31
C SER A 501 -15.62 -27.31 6.96
N ILE A 502 -15.55 -26.03 7.33
CA ILE A 502 -16.76 -25.22 7.45
C ILE A 502 -17.10 -24.70 6.06
N SER A 503 -18.13 -25.30 5.47
CA SER A 503 -18.79 -24.81 4.27
C SER A 503 -19.69 -23.63 4.64
N ARG A 504 -19.29 -22.42 4.26
CA ARG A 504 -20.22 -21.33 3.98
C ARG A 504 -19.77 -20.62 2.72
N SER A 505 -20.48 -20.88 1.63
CA SER A 505 -20.37 -20.11 0.39
C SER A 505 -20.87 -18.69 0.65
N PHE A 506 -19.97 -17.75 0.90
CA PHE A 506 -20.30 -16.34 0.72
C PHE A 506 -20.18 -16.03 -0.77
N ARG A 507 -21.33 -15.89 -1.43
CA ARG A 507 -21.40 -15.24 -2.73
C ARG A 507 -21.33 -13.74 -2.47
N LEU A 508 -20.20 -13.12 -2.81
CA LEU A 508 -20.19 -11.67 -3.03
C LEU A 508 -21.24 -11.38 -4.11
N SER A 509 -22.21 -10.53 -3.79
CA SER A 509 -23.05 -9.94 -4.81
C SER A 509 -22.13 -9.08 -5.67
N THR A 510 -21.81 -9.55 -6.86
CA THR A 510 -21.36 -8.67 -7.93
C THR A 510 -22.54 -7.77 -8.27
N SER A 511 -22.66 -6.62 -7.59
CA SER A 511 -23.52 -5.55 -8.07
C SER A 511 -22.88 -4.98 -9.34
N GLN A 512 -23.06 -5.68 -10.46
CA GLN A 512 -22.85 -5.14 -11.80
C GLN A 512 -23.95 -4.12 -12.06
N GLY A 513 -23.80 -2.93 -11.46
CA GLY A 513 -24.43 -1.73 -11.96
C GLY A 513 -23.69 -1.30 -13.23
N LYS A 514 -24.37 -1.37 -14.37
CA LYS A 514 -23.93 -0.93 -15.71
C LYS A 514 -23.46 0.53 -15.74
N ARG A 515 -22.23 0.79 -15.30
CA ARG A 515 -21.45 1.96 -15.72
C ARG A 515 -20.02 1.46 -15.87
N SER A 516 -19.56 1.23 -17.10
CA SER A 516 -18.12 1.14 -17.33
C SER A 516 -17.55 2.53 -17.01
N PRO A 517 -16.84 2.71 -15.90
CA PRO A 517 -16.36 4.02 -15.53
C PRO A 517 -15.26 4.43 -16.51
N LEU A 518 -15.23 5.71 -16.87
CA LEU A 518 -14.09 6.28 -17.61
C LEU A 518 -12.80 6.03 -16.82
N LEU A 519 -11.70 5.74 -17.53
CA LEU A 519 -10.38 5.70 -16.89
C LEU A 519 -10.10 7.03 -16.18
N PRO A 520 -9.28 7.05 -15.10
CA PRO A 520 -8.98 8.28 -14.37
C PRO A 520 -8.51 9.44 -15.27
N CYS A 521 -7.64 9.16 -16.24
CA CYS A 521 -7.14 10.18 -17.17
C CYS A 521 -8.23 10.70 -18.12
N GLN A 522 -9.09 9.82 -18.63
CA GLN A 522 -10.23 10.19 -19.47
C GLN A 522 -11.24 11.02 -18.67
N ARG A 523 -11.52 10.62 -17.43
CA ARG A 523 -12.39 11.37 -16.51
C ARG A 523 -11.84 12.75 -16.23
N TYR A 524 -10.54 12.88 -15.96
CA TYR A 524 -9.89 14.16 -15.68
C TYR A 524 -9.94 15.10 -16.91
N LEU A 525 -9.77 14.55 -18.10
CA LEU A 525 -9.93 15.28 -19.36
C LEU A 525 -11.38 15.78 -19.56
N GLU A 526 -12.37 14.92 -19.37
CA GLU A 526 -13.79 15.30 -19.47
C GLU A 526 -14.19 16.33 -18.41
N LEU A 527 -13.69 16.17 -17.20
CA LEU A 527 -13.88 17.13 -16.12
C LEU A 527 -13.30 18.50 -16.51
N SER A 528 -12.10 18.53 -17.08
CA SER A 528 -11.48 19.77 -17.56
C SER A 528 -12.36 20.45 -18.62
N ARG A 529 -12.90 19.68 -19.58
CA ARG A 529 -13.82 20.20 -20.62
C ARG A 529 -15.11 20.76 -20.03
N LYS A 530 -15.73 20.08 -19.06
CA LYS A 530 -16.97 20.54 -18.42
C LYS A 530 -16.75 21.77 -17.55
N ILE A 531 -15.68 21.78 -16.75
CA ILE A 531 -15.32 22.92 -15.91
C ILE A 531 -15.03 24.17 -16.74
N GLN A 532 -14.41 24.03 -17.91
CA GLN A 532 -14.16 25.17 -18.81
C GLN A 532 -15.46 25.83 -19.33
N LYS A 533 -16.55 25.06 -19.43
CA LYS A 533 -17.86 25.55 -19.89
C LYS A 533 -18.67 26.26 -18.80
N LEU A 534 -18.35 26.07 -17.52
CA LEU A 534 -19.06 26.72 -16.43
C LEU A 534 -18.89 28.24 -16.51
N ARG A 535 -19.96 29.00 -16.33
CA ARG A 535 -19.84 30.45 -16.13
C ARG A 535 -19.22 30.70 -14.76
N ILE A 536 -18.21 31.54 -14.69
CA ILE A 536 -17.70 32.05 -13.40
C ILE A 536 -17.94 33.54 -13.41
N ALA A 537 -18.66 34.02 -12.41
CA ALA A 537 -18.86 35.44 -12.15
C ALA A 537 -18.16 35.77 -10.84
N ALA A 538 -17.26 36.75 -10.85
CA ALA A 538 -16.53 37.20 -9.67
C ALA A 538 -16.66 38.72 -9.53
N GLY A 539 -17.61 39.18 -8.70
CA GLY A 539 -17.74 40.59 -8.27
C GLY A 539 -17.66 41.67 -9.38
N GLU A 540 -17.34 42.91 -8.98
CA GLU A 540 -17.21 44.07 -9.89
C GLU A 540 -15.86 44.12 -10.65
N THR A 541 -14.93 43.20 -10.36
CA THR A 541 -13.64 43.09 -11.07
C THR A 541 -13.48 41.68 -11.62
N ASP A 542 -13.84 41.50 -12.89
CA ASP A 542 -13.71 40.24 -13.62
C ASP A 542 -12.22 39.95 -13.90
N ASN A 543 -11.51 39.43 -12.89
CA ASN A 543 -10.10 39.08 -12.99
C ASN A 543 -9.97 37.67 -13.60
N GLU A 544 -9.52 37.60 -14.85
CA GLU A 544 -9.36 36.34 -15.59
C GLU A 544 -8.47 35.32 -14.84
N VAL A 545 -7.45 35.81 -14.10
CA VAL A 545 -6.54 34.96 -13.31
C VAL A 545 -7.27 34.31 -12.13
N GLU A 546 -8.11 35.05 -11.42
CA GLU A 546 -8.89 34.51 -10.29
C GLU A 546 -9.95 33.52 -10.77
N THR A 547 -10.60 33.83 -11.89
CA THR A 547 -11.54 32.93 -12.55
C THR A 547 -10.87 31.62 -12.92
N GLN A 548 -9.70 31.66 -13.55
CA GLN A 548 -8.96 30.45 -13.91
C GLN A 548 -8.48 29.67 -12.68
N ASN A 549 -8.03 30.36 -11.63
CA ASN A 549 -7.66 29.72 -10.36
C ASN A 549 -8.86 28.97 -9.74
N LEU A 550 -10.03 29.60 -9.70
CA LEU A 550 -11.24 28.96 -9.20
C LEU A 550 -11.61 27.72 -10.03
N ARG A 551 -11.51 27.77 -11.37
CA ARG A 551 -11.73 26.57 -12.23
C ARG A 551 -10.82 25.43 -11.84
N GLU A 552 -9.53 25.70 -11.66
CA GLU A 552 -8.55 24.68 -11.26
C GLU A 552 -8.88 24.09 -9.89
N ARG A 553 -9.25 24.92 -8.91
CA ARG A 553 -9.64 24.45 -7.57
C ARG A 553 -10.92 23.61 -7.59
N LEU A 554 -11.95 24.02 -8.33
CA LEU A 554 -13.18 23.25 -8.50
C LEU A 554 -12.94 21.91 -9.20
N LYS A 555 -12.06 21.90 -10.21
CA LYS A 555 -11.63 20.69 -10.90
C LYS A 555 -10.93 19.73 -9.93
N GLU A 556 -10.03 20.21 -9.09
CA GLU A 556 -9.35 19.38 -8.10
C GLU A 556 -10.31 18.85 -7.02
N ILE A 557 -11.29 19.65 -6.57
CA ILE A 557 -12.38 19.17 -5.71
C ILE A 557 -13.12 17.99 -6.38
N LEU A 558 -13.57 18.15 -7.63
CA LEU A 558 -14.34 17.11 -8.31
C LEU A 558 -13.51 15.87 -8.68
N TRP A 559 -12.20 16.04 -8.89
CA TRP A 559 -11.24 14.92 -9.03
C TRP A 559 -11.21 14.07 -7.77
N ASP A 560 -11.14 14.71 -6.60
CA ASP A 560 -11.13 14.03 -5.32
C ASP A 560 -12.46 13.29 -5.08
N HIS A 561 -13.58 13.71 -5.68
CA HIS A 561 -14.91 13.09 -5.55
C HIS A 561 -15.36 12.30 -6.80
N PRO A 562 -14.73 11.15 -7.12
CA PRO A 562 -15.00 10.40 -8.36
C PRO A 562 -16.40 9.79 -8.43
N LEU A 563 -17.07 9.63 -7.27
CA LEU A 563 -18.46 9.16 -7.19
C LEU A 563 -19.47 10.15 -7.77
N ILE A 564 -19.12 11.44 -7.87
CA ILE A 564 -19.97 12.45 -8.49
C ILE A 564 -20.00 12.18 -10.00
N PRO A 565 -21.14 11.82 -10.60
CA PRO A 565 -21.25 11.65 -12.05
C PRO A 565 -20.94 12.97 -12.77
N LEU A 566 -20.23 12.90 -13.90
CA LEU A 566 -19.87 14.11 -14.66
C LEU A 566 -21.09 14.84 -15.21
N ASP A 567 -22.20 14.14 -15.45
CA ASP A 567 -23.46 14.72 -15.93
C ASP A 567 -24.15 15.57 -14.86
N HIS A 568 -23.77 15.43 -13.59
CA HIS A 568 -24.28 16.31 -12.52
C HIS A 568 -23.85 17.77 -12.72
N LEU A 569 -22.73 18.01 -13.40
CA LEU A 569 -22.29 19.37 -13.75
C LEU A 569 -23.24 20.07 -14.74
N ASP A 570 -24.11 19.33 -15.42
CA ASP A 570 -25.06 19.92 -16.37
C ASP A 570 -26.27 20.58 -15.66
N TYR A 571 -26.42 20.38 -14.34
CA TYR A 571 -27.49 20.96 -13.52
C TYR A 571 -27.14 22.34 -12.93
N CYS A 572 -25.89 22.80 -13.10
CA CYS A 572 -25.48 24.15 -12.75
C CYS A 572 -24.91 24.87 -13.97
N ARG A 573 -25.29 26.14 -14.16
CA ARG A 573 -24.76 26.98 -15.25
C ARG A 573 -23.39 27.56 -14.93
N GLY A 574 -23.03 27.61 -13.64
CA GLY A 574 -21.83 28.29 -13.20
C GLY A 574 -21.75 28.54 -11.70
N VAL A 575 -20.71 29.27 -11.31
CA VAL A 575 -20.43 29.72 -9.94
C VAL A 575 -20.38 31.25 -9.93
N HIS A 576 -21.01 31.86 -8.94
CA HIS A 576 -20.96 33.30 -8.67
C HIS A 576 -20.37 33.54 -7.29
N LEU A 577 -19.25 34.24 -7.23
CA LEU A 577 -18.65 34.69 -5.98
C LEU A 577 -19.37 35.96 -5.51
N VAL A 578 -19.84 35.95 -4.26
CA VAL A 578 -20.55 37.07 -3.66
C VAL A 578 -19.74 37.59 -2.49
N ASP A 579 -19.50 38.89 -2.47
CA ASP A 579 -18.78 39.53 -1.38
C ASP A 579 -19.57 39.48 -0.08
N ARG A 580 -18.83 39.42 1.04
CA ARG A 580 -19.43 39.35 2.36
C ARG A 580 -20.41 40.48 2.64
N GLU A 581 -20.14 41.69 2.13
CA GLU A 581 -20.98 42.88 2.28
C GLU A 581 -22.30 42.76 1.51
N HIS A 582 -22.31 41.99 0.42
CA HIS A 582 -23.46 41.76 -0.45
C HIS A 582 -24.15 40.42 -0.16
N TRP A 583 -23.77 39.72 0.92
CA TRP A 583 -24.36 38.44 1.29
C TRP A 583 -25.69 38.66 2.02
N HIS A 584 -26.80 38.49 1.31
CA HIS A 584 -28.14 38.82 1.81
C HIS A 584 -28.69 37.88 2.90
N ARG A 585 -28.00 36.78 3.26
CA ARG A 585 -28.44 35.85 4.30
C ARG A 585 -27.90 36.24 5.68
N ASP A 586 -28.79 36.40 6.65
CA ASP A 586 -28.45 36.75 8.03
C ASP A 586 -27.61 35.66 8.70
N GLN A 587 -26.39 36.02 9.10
CA GLN A 587 -25.41 35.14 9.71
C GLN A 587 -25.59 34.96 11.23
N GLN A 588 -26.53 35.69 11.85
CA GLN A 588 -26.90 35.46 13.24
C GLN A 588 -27.77 34.21 13.40
N TRP A 589 -28.51 33.85 12.35
CA TRP A 589 -29.49 32.75 12.36
C TRP A 589 -29.17 31.63 11.37
N ASP A 590 -28.36 31.90 10.34
CA ASP A 590 -28.00 30.94 9.29
C ASP A 590 -26.47 30.80 9.15
N ASN A 591 -25.98 29.55 9.14
CA ASN A 591 -24.57 29.20 8.90
C ASN A 591 -24.32 28.81 7.42
N VAL A 592 -25.18 29.25 6.50
CA VAL A 592 -25.04 28.99 5.06
C VAL A 592 -24.08 29.99 4.41
N PHE A 593 -22.99 29.46 3.86
CA PHE A 593 -21.96 30.20 3.12
C PHE A 593 -22.04 29.99 1.59
N SER A 594 -23.01 29.20 1.14
CA SER A 594 -23.18 28.83 -0.26
C SER A 594 -24.56 28.27 -0.51
N PHE A 595 -25.17 28.58 -1.65
CA PHE A 595 -26.45 28.00 -2.06
C PHE A 595 -26.58 27.94 -3.58
N TYR A 596 -27.47 27.10 -4.09
CA TYR A 596 -27.88 27.12 -5.49
C TYR A 596 -29.05 28.06 -5.70
N ASP A 597 -28.92 28.95 -6.67
CA ASP A 597 -30.00 29.84 -7.09
C ASP A 597 -30.73 29.24 -8.31
N PRO A 598 -31.99 28.79 -8.16
CA PRO A 598 -32.74 28.16 -9.25
C PRO A 598 -33.20 29.15 -10.32
N GLU A 599 -33.20 30.46 -10.07
CA GLU A 599 -33.67 31.46 -11.04
C GLU A 599 -32.63 31.69 -12.14
N ASP A 600 -31.36 31.86 -11.75
CA ASP A 600 -30.26 32.04 -12.70
C ASP A 600 -29.44 30.76 -12.96
N GLY A 601 -29.64 29.72 -12.14
CA GLY A 601 -28.97 28.43 -12.23
C GLY A 601 -27.51 28.46 -11.77
N LEU A 602 -27.10 29.46 -10.97
CA LEU A 602 -25.73 29.62 -10.49
C LEU A 602 -25.58 29.16 -9.03
N ILE A 603 -24.42 28.59 -8.74
CA ILE A 603 -23.98 28.32 -7.37
C ILE A 603 -23.40 29.60 -6.79
N LYS A 604 -24.03 30.15 -5.76
CA LYS A 604 -23.54 31.33 -5.03
C LYS A 604 -22.59 30.85 -3.93
N ILE A 605 -21.37 31.39 -3.89
CA ILE A 605 -20.39 31.09 -2.84
C ILE A 605 -19.88 32.40 -2.28
N ARG A 606 -19.86 32.53 -0.96
CA ARG A 606 -19.30 33.71 -0.30
C ARG A 606 -17.78 33.75 -0.49
N SER A 607 -17.23 34.92 -0.86
CA SER A 607 -15.83 35.04 -1.30
C SER A 607 -14.79 34.61 -0.25
N ASP A 608 -15.08 34.78 1.04
CA ASP A 608 -14.22 34.34 2.16
C ASP A 608 -14.03 32.81 2.25
N GLN A 609 -14.89 32.01 1.60
CA GLN A 609 -14.71 30.56 1.54
C GLN A 609 -13.52 30.15 0.68
N LEU A 610 -13.03 31.05 -0.19
CA LEU A 610 -11.87 30.78 -1.04
C LEU A 610 -10.55 30.82 -0.26
N GLU A 611 -10.52 31.33 0.98
CA GLU A 611 -9.30 31.37 1.82
C GLU A 611 -8.73 29.97 2.13
N SER A 612 -9.58 28.94 2.08
CA SER A 612 -9.18 27.55 2.36
C SER A 612 -9.83 26.59 1.39
N ASP A 613 -9.04 25.68 0.82
CA ASP A 613 -9.57 24.64 -0.07
C ASP A 613 -10.65 23.79 0.59
N LYS A 614 -10.52 23.52 1.91
CA LYS A 614 -11.53 22.77 2.66
C LYS A 614 -12.85 23.54 2.80
N ARG A 615 -12.78 24.86 3.02
CA ARG A 615 -13.98 25.71 3.10
C ARG A 615 -14.67 25.79 1.74
N LEU A 616 -13.89 26.02 0.68
CA LEU A 616 -14.37 26.03 -0.69
C LEU A 616 -15.00 24.69 -1.08
N GLU A 617 -14.36 23.57 -0.75
CA GLU A 617 -14.87 22.22 -1.00
C GLU A 617 -16.25 22.03 -0.36
N VAL A 618 -16.37 22.32 0.94
CA VAL A 618 -17.64 22.18 1.66
C VAL A 618 -18.72 23.08 1.07
N ALA A 619 -18.40 24.36 0.86
CA ALA A 619 -19.32 25.33 0.30
C ALA A 619 -19.80 24.93 -1.11
N PHE A 620 -18.86 24.56 -1.99
CA PHE A 620 -19.18 24.11 -3.33
C PHE A 620 -20.04 22.85 -3.32
N LEU A 621 -19.68 21.81 -2.56
CA LEU A 621 -20.40 20.54 -2.57
C LEU A 621 -21.83 20.65 -2.00
N ILE A 622 -22.05 21.51 -1.00
CA ILE A 622 -23.40 21.77 -0.46
C ILE A 622 -24.29 22.38 -1.54
N ALA A 623 -23.88 23.52 -2.10
CA ALA A 623 -24.65 24.21 -3.13
C ALA A 623 -24.77 23.38 -4.43
N PHE A 624 -23.73 22.63 -4.79
CA PHE A 624 -23.77 21.71 -5.91
C PHE A 624 -24.79 20.58 -5.68
N GLY A 625 -24.87 20.04 -4.47
CA GLY A 625 -25.92 19.09 -4.08
C GLY A 625 -27.32 19.67 -4.22
N GLU A 626 -27.53 20.92 -3.80
CA GLU A 626 -28.80 21.64 -3.97
C GLU A 626 -29.18 21.77 -5.46
N SER A 627 -28.21 22.04 -6.34
CA SER A 627 -28.46 22.14 -7.79
C SER A 627 -29.08 20.88 -8.40
N LEU A 628 -28.78 19.71 -7.82
CA LEU A 628 -29.32 18.42 -8.27
C LEU A 628 -30.76 18.17 -7.81
N LEU A 629 -31.15 18.79 -6.71
CA LEU A 629 -32.55 18.79 -6.26
C LEU A 629 -33.40 19.76 -7.10
N GLY A 630 -32.76 20.78 -7.69
CA GLY A 630 -33.42 21.84 -8.44
C GLY A 630 -34.45 22.57 -7.58
N ASN A 631 -35.48 23.12 -8.21
CA ASN A 631 -36.61 23.72 -7.49
C ASN A 631 -37.68 22.67 -7.15
N TYR A 632 -37.32 21.68 -6.33
CA TYR A 632 -38.26 20.63 -5.91
C TYR A 632 -39.48 21.21 -5.16
N ALA A 633 -39.31 22.36 -4.49
CA ALA A 633 -40.36 23.06 -3.76
C ALA A 633 -41.42 23.67 -4.70
N ALA A 634 -41.05 24.18 -5.87
CA ALA A 634 -42.02 24.68 -6.86
C ALA A 634 -42.97 23.58 -7.40
N LYS A 635 -42.64 22.30 -7.22
CA LYS A 635 -43.49 21.16 -7.60
C LYS A 635 -44.30 20.59 -6.43
N LYS A 636 -44.10 21.06 -5.20
CA LYS A 636 -44.91 20.63 -4.06
C LYS A 636 -46.26 21.34 -4.09
N VAL A 637 -47.31 20.60 -4.42
CA VAL A 637 -48.70 21.01 -4.15
C VAL A 637 -48.94 20.76 -2.67
N MET A 638 -49.36 21.78 -1.93
CA MET A 638 -49.86 21.59 -0.57
C MET A 638 -51.28 21.06 -0.67
N ASP A 639 -51.48 19.78 -0.35
CA ASP A 639 -52.82 19.27 -0.10
C ASP A 639 -53.34 19.93 1.18
N GLN A 640 -54.52 20.55 1.10
CA GLN A 640 -55.26 20.92 2.30
C GLN A 640 -55.66 19.62 2.99
N VAL A 641 -55.09 19.40 4.17
CA VAL A 641 -55.55 18.35 5.08
C VAL A 641 -56.82 18.90 5.74
N ASP A 642 -57.98 18.39 5.30
CA ASP A 642 -59.30 18.70 5.88
C ASP A 642 -59.38 18.32 7.37
#